data_AF-A0A0X3NKD9-F1
#
_entry.id   AF-A0A0X3NKD9-F1
#
_cell.length_a   1.000
_cell.length_b   1.000
_cell.length_c   1.000
_cell.angle_alpha   90.00
_cell.angle_beta   90.00
_cell.angle_gamma   90.00
#
_symmetry.space_group_name_H-M   'P 1'
#
loop_
_entity.id
_entity.type
_entity.pdbx_description
1 polymer ?
#
loop_
_entity_poly.entity_id
_entity_poly.type
_entity_poly.pdbx_seq_one_letter_code
_entity_poly.pdbx_strand_id
1 'polypeptide(L)'
;MIEEPYLEKALDVLRSANFTVDRDFFELASYIDNSALFDDETAALFLSQLFAKLSLKFDSPTGFKLLMYATEHSRADTWLEVLISHLPHFSDCPDLTLYMNLLTAFFTTFSRLTPLYLTLSKKASSLPEKTRFQFLIERTRCLLNLPTVISNALKGGRQPRIFTPELFYCFLMHQLQTPGHDQLNAVLLSQCCLLGQGTYVWSYIFRHICRADGLGDCEIWSSALSLVSGRALESTLVPLLSGAPHPFVASACLSKLLSNSTNSVSDAFRVFHRLLLLRHFVKPTIPINIFGCLGELVSRWHTEKPKQAKELYERTETELGLRILRVWADVTSIQRSSLQQRVYLSQSLIAWVTLFRRRVPDSLLGDINQSTVSSVLCGITAHLSCNVNELRVLGMAVGEWLVSNFREGCLLGENSEGANLKFSYEDNDAVKQVRPLFEPLPPFPLYDSFELSEPLDDVFAAGPSQRAAIKKTDQTDLDSDDDPDVTNDDGDNDDSCGDSDFSAFKPLPSVPGEPSRPMARSLGWPFATRKPRYLRECLDGLTASRDEDNEVSLACFAHAEELIYKHKNAVDEISLNFAETLLHTEPPPCPYSAEVNASRHNALVALAVVAPKKNCALPYHSVYTKWVGSESTL
;
A
#
# COMPACT_ATOMS: atom_id res chain seq x y z
N MET A 1 21.95 34.70 -23.70
CA MET A 1 23.01 34.70 -22.69
C MET A 1 23.08 36.11 -22.13
N ILE A 2 22.68 36.28 -20.87
CA ILE A 2 23.00 37.52 -20.15
C ILE A 2 24.48 37.44 -19.77
N GLU A 3 25.21 38.54 -19.93
CA GLU A 3 26.66 38.64 -19.74
C GLU A 3 27.05 38.38 -18.26
N GLU A 4 28.14 37.63 -18.00
CA GLU A 4 28.80 37.45 -16.69
C GLU A 4 28.80 38.71 -15.78
N PRO A 5 29.07 39.94 -16.27
CA PRO A 5 29.01 41.17 -15.47
C PRO A 5 27.65 41.47 -14.82
N TYR A 6 26.55 40.88 -15.29
CA TYR A 6 25.23 41.07 -14.70
C TYR A 6 25.03 40.25 -13.42
N LEU A 7 25.57 39.03 -13.38
CA LEU A 7 25.54 38.18 -12.18
C LEU A 7 26.47 38.74 -11.09
N GLU A 8 27.69 39.15 -11.45
CA GLU A 8 28.63 39.74 -10.49
C GLU A 8 28.04 40.95 -9.77
N LYS A 9 27.36 41.86 -10.51
CA LYS A 9 26.64 42.99 -9.90
C LYS A 9 25.55 42.54 -8.94
N ALA A 10 24.76 41.53 -9.30
CA ALA A 10 23.72 40.99 -8.42
C ALA A 10 24.31 40.44 -7.12
N LEU A 11 25.43 39.72 -7.20
CA LEU A 11 26.13 39.17 -6.04
C LEU A 11 26.79 40.26 -5.21
N ASP A 12 27.33 41.30 -5.82
CA ASP A 12 27.91 42.45 -5.12
C ASP A 12 26.87 43.21 -4.30
N VAL A 13 25.65 43.39 -4.83
CA VAL A 13 24.52 43.96 -4.08
C VAL A 13 24.20 43.11 -2.84
N LEU A 14 24.17 41.78 -2.97
CA LEU A 14 23.91 40.86 -1.85
C LEU A 14 25.04 40.83 -0.81
N ARG A 15 26.30 40.98 -1.27
CA ARG A 15 27.50 41.00 -0.42
C ARG A 15 27.76 42.35 0.24
N SER A 16 27.18 43.43 -0.28
CA SER A 16 27.31 44.78 0.25
C SER A 16 26.98 44.84 1.75
N ALA A 17 27.88 45.44 2.53
CA ALA A 17 27.66 45.71 3.95
C ALA A 17 26.53 46.73 4.18
N ASN A 18 26.22 47.55 3.17
CA ASN A 18 25.15 48.55 3.21
C ASN A 18 23.82 48.03 2.65
N PHE A 19 23.64 46.71 2.54
CA PHE A 19 22.44 46.10 1.99
C PHE A 19 21.19 46.43 2.82
N THR A 20 20.24 47.14 2.20
CA THR A 20 18.93 47.43 2.78
C THR A 20 17.84 47.00 1.81
N VAL A 21 16.94 46.12 2.28
CA VAL A 21 15.91 45.51 1.41
C VAL A 21 15.05 46.59 0.75
N ASP A 22 14.71 47.66 1.47
CA ASP A 22 13.88 48.75 0.93
C ASP A 22 14.54 49.54 -0.20
N ARG A 23 15.86 49.73 -0.16
CA ARG A 23 16.60 50.47 -1.20
C ARG A 23 16.85 49.59 -2.42
N ASP A 24 17.26 48.36 -2.17
CA ASP A 24 17.79 47.46 -3.20
C ASP A 24 16.69 46.57 -3.82
N PHE A 25 15.42 46.72 -3.39
CA PHE A 25 14.28 45.90 -3.81
C PHE A 25 14.11 45.85 -5.34
N PHE A 26 14.02 47.01 -6.00
CA PHE A 26 13.77 47.09 -7.45
C PHE A 26 14.93 46.51 -8.27
N GLU A 27 16.15 46.69 -7.79
CA GLU A 27 17.34 46.14 -8.45
C GLU A 27 17.35 44.61 -8.33
N LEU A 28 17.08 44.07 -7.13
CA LEU A 28 16.97 42.63 -6.91
C LEU A 28 15.80 41.99 -7.62
N ALA A 29 14.64 42.66 -7.69
CA ALA A 29 13.48 42.19 -8.45
C ALA A 29 13.85 41.99 -9.94
N SER A 30 14.59 42.94 -10.53
CA SER A 30 15.09 42.81 -11.90
C SER A 30 16.02 41.60 -12.07
N TYR A 31 16.91 41.33 -11.11
CA TYR A 31 17.77 40.13 -11.15
C TYR A 31 16.96 38.83 -10.97
N ILE A 32 15.91 38.83 -10.16
CA ILE A 32 15.00 37.69 -9.97
C ILE A 32 14.25 37.39 -11.27
N ASP A 33 13.68 38.39 -11.92
CA ASP A 33 12.94 38.23 -13.19
C ASP A 33 13.85 37.64 -14.28
N ASN A 34 15.11 38.06 -14.28
CA ASN A 34 16.12 37.57 -15.22
C ASN A 34 16.75 36.23 -14.81
N SER A 35 16.42 35.67 -13.63
CA SER A 35 17.02 34.41 -13.15
C SER A 35 16.75 33.21 -14.05
N ALA A 36 15.67 33.25 -14.85
CA ALA A 36 15.36 32.23 -15.85
C ALA A 36 16.31 32.25 -17.06
N LEU A 37 17.05 33.33 -17.27
CA LEU A 37 17.99 33.52 -18.38
C LEU A 37 19.43 33.13 -18.02
N PHE A 38 19.70 32.89 -16.73
CA PHE A 38 20.94 32.35 -16.20
C PHE A 38 21.07 30.84 -16.51
N ASP A 39 22.30 30.36 -16.56
CA ASP A 39 22.54 28.91 -16.61
C ASP A 39 22.16 28.26 -15.26
N ASP A 40 22.18 26.92 -15.20
CA ASP A 40 21.69 26.22 -14.03
C ASP A 40 22.49 26.50 -12.75
N GLU A 41 23.81 26.60 -12.86
CA GLU A 41 24.72 26.80 -11.73
C GLU A 41 24.67 28.24 -11.22
N THR A 42 24.66 29.21 -12.15
CA THR A 42 24.59 30.64 -11.81
C THR A 42 23.25 31.01 -11.19
N ALA A 43 22.14 30.49 -11.73
CA ALA A 43 20.82 30.66 -11.13
C ALA A 43 20.77 30.09 -9.70
N ALA A 44 21.31 28.88 -9.49
CA ALA A 44 21.34 28.24 -8.17
C ALA A 44 22.19 29.04 -7.17
N LEU A 45 23.37 29.49 -7.58
CA LEU A 45 24.27 30.26 -6.75
C LEU A 45 23.66 31.61 -6.35
N PHE A 46 23.06 32.34 -7.29
CA PHE A 46 22.38 33.60 -7.01
C PHE A 46 21.20 33.41 -6.06
N LEU A 47 20.28 32.49 -6.38
CA LEU A 47 19.07 32.27 -5.59
C LEU A 47 19.38 31.74 -4.18
N SER A 48 20.40 30.90 -4.03
CA SER A 48 20.85 30.44 -2.71
C SER A 48 21.43 31.59 -1.88
N GLN A 49 22.28 32.45 -2.46
CA GLN A 49 22.81 33.62 -1.73
C GLN A 49 21.71 34.64 -1.40
N LEU A 50 20.76 34.86 -2.32
CA LEU A 50 19.59 35.70 -2.10
C LEU A 50 18.78 35.18 -0.91
N PHE A 51 18.44 33.87 -0.91
CA PHE A 51 17.67 33.26 0.16
C PHE A 51 18.42 33.31 1.50
N ALA A 52 19.72 32.97 1.53
CA ALA A 52 20.54 33.04 2.73
C ALA A 52 20.61 34.46 3.32
N LYS A 53 20.65 35.49 2.48
CA LYS A 53 20.67 36.90 2.94
C LYS A 53 19.31 37.36 3.46
N LEU A 54 18.22 36.98 2.78
CA LEU A 54 16.87 37.39 3.13
C LEU A 54 16.28 36.61 4.30
N SER A 55 16.69 35.36 4.50
CA SER A 55 16.25 34.55 5.63
C SER A 55 16.66 35.11 6.98
N LEU A 56 17.78 35.84 7.06
CA LEU A 56 18.15 36.57 8.28
C LEU A 56 17.22 37.74 8.61
N LYS A 57 16.28 38.07 7.71
CA LYS A 57 15.33 39.18 7.83
C LYS A 57 13.89 38.72 7.58
N PHE A 58 13.53 37.47 7.93
CA PHE A 58 12.16 36.94 7.78
C PHE A 58 11.10 37.83 8.46
N ASP A 59 11.43 38.38 9.63
CA ASP A 59 10.57 39.31 10.38
C ASP A 59 10.34 40.67 9.68
N SER A 60 11.18 41.04 8.70
CA SER A 60 11.03 42.29 7.97
C SER A 60 9.90 42.17 6.94
N PRO A 61 8.87 43.03 6.97
CA PRO A 61 7.78 43.00 5.99
C PRO A 61 8.27 43.11 4.54
N THR A 62 9.29 43.94 4.30
CA THR A 62 9.89 44.11 2.96
C THR A 62 10.73 42.89 2.57
N GLY A 63 11.47 42.32 3.52
CA GLY A 63 12.24 41.07 3.34
C GLY A 63 11.36 39.91 2.91
N PHE A 64 10.27 39.68 3.65
CA PHE A 64 9.31 38.64 3.34
C PHE A 64 8.57 38.89 2.02
N LYS A 65 8.20 40.14 1.70
CA LYS A 65 7.64 40.50 0.38
C LYS A 65 8.58 40.14 -0.77
N LEU A 66 9.88 40.38 -0.61
CA LEU A 66 10.85 40.02 -1.64
C LEU A 66 11.03 38.50 -1.77
N LEU A 67 10.93 37.74 -0.68
CA LEU A 67 10.89 36.27 -0.72
C LEU A 67 9.63 35.74 -1.44
N MET A 68 8.47 36.36 -1.21
CA MET A 68 7.24 36.04 -1.93
C MET A 68 7.37 36.36 -3.42
N TYR A 69 7.95 37.53 -3.76
CA TYR A 69 8.25 37.90 -5.14
C TYR A 69 9.21 36.91 -5.81
N ALA A 70 10.28 36.51 -5.12
CA ALA A 70 11.19 35.48 -5.60
C ALA A 70 10.46 34.14 -5.82
N THR A 71 9.53 33.77 -4.93
CA THR A 71 8.73 32.55 -5.05
C THR A 71 7.78 32.58 -6.25
N GLU A 72 7.31 33.75 -6.66
CA GLU A 72 6.46 33.94 -7.83
C GLU A 72 7.24 33.96 -9.16
N HIS A 73 8.40 34.62 -9.20
CA HIS A 73 9.07 34.97 -10.46
C HIS A 73 10.36 34.18 -10.75
N SER A 74 11.02 33.60 -9.74
CA SER A 74 12.27 32.84 -9.97
C SER A 74 12.05 31.53 -10.71
N ARG A 75 13.12 30.87 -11.17
CA ARG A 75 13.03 29.55 -11.80
C ARG A 75 12.56 28.47 -10.79
N ALA A 76 11.43 27.82 -11.08
CA ALA A 76 10.72 26.97 -10.13
C ALA A 76 11.51 25.74 -9.65
N ASP A 77 12.30 25.11 -10.52
CA ASP A 77 13.14 23.95 -10.20
C ASP A 77 14.23 24.32 -9.19
N THR A 78 14.99 25.37 -9.48
CA THR A 78 16.05 25.87 -8.61
C THR A 78 15.50 26.40 -7.30
N TRP A 79 14.42 27.17 -7.34
CA TRP A 79 13.87 27.80 -6.15
C TRP A 79 13.31 26.76 -5.18
N LEU A 80 12.62 25.73 -5.68
CA LEU A 80 12.16 24.64 -4.84
C LEU A 80 13.33 23.90 -4.18
N GLU A 81 14.40 23.61 -4.93
CA GLU A 81 15.62 23.00 -4.37
C GLU A 81 16.24 23.88 -3.27
N VAL A 82 16.36 25.19 -3.50
CA VAL A 82 16.87 26.15 -2.51
C VAL A 82 16.00 26.14 -1.26
N LEU A 83 14.67 26.28 -1.40
CA LEU A 83 13.76 26.22 -0.27
C LEU A 83 14.00 24.92 0.52
N ILE A 84 13.81 23.75 -0.10
CA ILE A 84 13.91 22.45 0.60
C ILE A 84 15.27 22.25 1.27
N SER A 85 16.37 22.66 0.63
CA SER A 85 17.73 22.52 1.21
C SER A 85 17.93 23.30 2.51
N HIS A 86 17.22 24.43 2.66
CA HIS A 86 17.31 25.28 3.84
C HIS A 86 16.32 24.88 4.95
N LEU A 87 15.26 24.11 4.65
CA LEU A 87 14.24 23.70 5.62
C LEU A 87 14.80 23.11 6.93
N PRO A 88 15.84 22.23 6.93
CA PRO A 88 16.41 21.70 8.17
C PRO A 88 16.91 22.77 9.13
N HIS A 89 17.41 23.90 8.61
CA HIS A 89 17.96 25.02 9.41
C HIS A 89 16.87 25.80 10.16
N PHE A 90 15.61 25.66 9.77
CA PHE A 90 14.47 26.33 10.42
C PHE A 90 13.75 25.47 11.44
N SER A 91 14.14 24.21 11.63
CA SER A 91 13.42 23.24 12.47
C SER A 91 13.29 23.65 13.94
N ASP A 92 14.20 24.51 14.42
CA ASP A 92 14.21 25.07 15.79
C ASP A 92 14.11 26.61 15.81
N CYS A 93 13.67 27.23 14.70
CA CYS A 93 13.65 28.68 14.52
C CYS A 93 12.22 29.24 14.71
N PRO A 94 12.04 30.42 15.37
CA PRO A 94 10.73 31.09 15.45
C PRO A 94 10.12 31.39 14.07
N ASP A 95 10.96 31.57 13.05
CA ASP A 95 10.54 31.87 11.67
C ASP A 95 9.95 30.68 10.91
N LEU A 96 9.93 29.48 11.51
CA LEU A 96 9.43 28.26 10.85
C LEU A 96 8.02 28.45 10.29
N THR A 97 7.16 29.20 10.97
CA THR A 97 5.80 29.49 10.49
C THR A 97 5.81 30.34 9.22
N LEU A 98 6.63 31.39 9.16
CA LEU A 98 6.77 32.25 7.98
C LEU A 98 7.39 31.46 6.82
N TYR A 99 8.38 30.63 7.11
CA TYR A 99 9.00 29.75 6.13
C TYR A 99 7.99 28.72 5.57
N MET A 100 7.15 28.11 6.42
CA MET A 100 6.08 27.21 5.98
C MET A 100 5.04 27.93 5.12
N ASN A 101 4.70 29.17 5.45
CA ASN A 101 3.81 29.99 4.62
C ASN A 101 4.41 30.26 3.24
N LEU A 102 5.71 30.55 3.15
CA LEU A 102 6.43 30.72 1.89
C LEU A 102 6.38 29.44 1.05
N LEU A 103 6.66 28.29 1.67
CA LEU A 103 6.62 26.99 1.00
C LEU A 103 5.21 26.61 0.56
N THR A 104 4.19 26.86 1.39
CA THR A 104 2.78 26.66 1.01
C THR A 104 2.40 27.56 -0.16
N ALA A 105 2.78 28.84 -0.15
CA ALA A 105 2.47 29.78 -1.22
C ALA A 105 3.07 29.36 -2.57
N PHE A 106 4.23 28.70 -2.59
CA PHE A 106 4.80 28.11 -3.80
C PHE A 106 3.82 27.14 -4.49
N PHE A 107 3.17 26.26 -3.71
CA PHE A 107 2.24 25.26 -4.24
C PHE A 107 0.84 25.81 -4.49
N THR A 108 0.32 26.66 -3.60
CA THR A 108 -1.08 27.09 -3.63
C THR A 108 -1.27 28.45 -4.30
N THR A 109 -0.68 29.51 -3.76
CA THR A 109 -0.89 30.89 -4.22
C THR A 109 -0.32 31.13 -5.61
N PHE A 110 0.87 30.62 -5.88
CA PHE A 110 1.61 30.88 -7.12
C PHE A 110 1.57 29.71 -8.11
N SER A 111 0.98 28.57 -7.74
CA SER A 111 0.84 27.38 -8.58
C SER A 111 2.13 26.98 -9.31
N ARG A 112 3.27 27.05 -8.62
CA ARG A 112 4.61 26.88 -9.25
C ARG A 112 4.92 25.44 -9.67
N LEU A 113 4.06 24.48 -9.34
CA LEU A 113 4.21 23.08 -9.69
C LEU A 113 4.11 22.84 -11.21
N THR A 114 3.21 23.53 -11.90
CA THR A 114 3.06 23.41 -13.36
C THR A 114 4.30 23.96 -14.11
N PRO A 115 4.82 25.16 -13.79
CA PRO A 115 6.11 25.62 -14.29
C PRO A 115 7.26 24.65 -14.01
N LEU A 116 7.32 24.06 -12.81
CA LEU A 116 8.32 23.06 -12.44
C LEU A 116 8.28 21.85 -13.39
N TYR A 117 7.09 21.28 -13.62
CA TYR A 117 6.91 20.13 -14.50
C TYR A 117 7.31 20.44 -15.94
N LEU A 118 6.93 21.61 -16.46
CA LEU A 118 7.32 22.08 -17.79
C LEU A 118 8.86 22.18 -17.92
N THR A 119 9.53 22.78 -16.92
CA THR A 119 11.00 22.89 -16.91
C THR A 119 11.67 21.53 -16.88
N LEU A 120 11.24 20.62 -15.99
CA LEU A 120 11.80 19.28 -15.87
C LEU A 120 11.60 18.46 -17.16
N SER A 121 10.40 18.52 -17.75
CA SER A 121 10.08 17.81 -18.99
C SER A 121 10.90 18.33 -20.17
N LYS A 122 11.11 19.65 -20.27
CA LYS A 122 11.94 20.28 -21.29
C LYS A 122 13.42 19.88 -21.14
N LYS A 123 13.95 19.91 -19.92
CA LYS A 123 15.32 19.46 -19.62
C LYS A 123 15.50 17.97 -19.94
N ALA A 124 14.57 17.11 -19.52
CA ALA A 124 14.62 15.69 -19.82
C ALA A 124 14.59 15.42 -21.33
N SER A 125 13.76 16.14 -22.09
CA SER A 125 13.68 15.99 -23.55
C SER A 125 15.01 16.29 -24.27
N SER A 126 15.82 17.20 -23.72
CA SER A 126 17.15 17.54 -24.26
C SER A 126 18.22 16.46 -24.01
N LEU A 127 17.97 15.54 -23.08
CA LEU A 127 18.92 14.48 -22.70
C LEU A 127 18.74 13.22 -23.57
N PRO A 128 19.79 12.37 -23.68
CA PRO A 128 19.67 11.05 -24.29
C PRO A 128 18.61 10.18 -23.60
N GLU A 129 17.82 9.44 -24.38
CA GLU A 129 16.65 8.66 -23.92
C GLU A 129 16.95 7.79 -22.68
N LYS A 130 18.10 7.08 -22.68
CA LYS A 130 18.53 6.20 -21.59
C LYS A 130 18.75 6.93 -20.25
N THR A 131 19.05 8.23 -20.29
CA THR A 131 19.36 9.03 -19.10
C THR A 131 18.16 9.83 -18.60
N ARG A 132 17.11 10.02 -19.42
CA ARG A 132 15.94 10.85 -19.08
C ARG A 132 15.25 10.39 -17.80
N PHE A 133 14.99 9.09 -17.69
CA PHE A 133 14.26 8.54 -16.54
C PHE A 133 15.06 8.71 -15.23
N GLN A 134 16.37 8.47 -15.27
CA GLN A 134 17.24 8.64 -14.11
C GLN A 134 17.34 10.11 -13.69
N PHE A 135 17.51 11.02 -14.65
CA PHE A 135 17.49 12.46 -14.41
C PHE A 135 16.20 12.91 -13.73
N LEU A 136 15.05 12.46 -14.23
CA LEU A 136 13.74 12.79 -13.65
C LEU A 136 13.57 12.24 -12.24
N ILE A 137 14.03 11.00 -11.96
CA ILE A 137 14.01 10.44 -10.59
C ILE A 137 14.82 11.33 -9.64
N GLU A 138 16.03 11.71 -10.04
CA GLU A 138 16.91 12.53 -9.20
C GLU A 138 16.30 13.90 -8.91
N ARG A 139 15.73 14.56 -9.92
CA ARG A 139 15.13 15.89 -9.78
C ARG A 139 13.79 15.91 -9.08
N THR A 140 13.02 14.83 -9.12
CA THR A 140 11.72 14.75 -8.42
C THR A 140 11.84 14.24 -6.98
N ARG A 141 12.98 13.68 -6.58
CA ARG A 141 13.18 13.09 -5.25
C ARG A 141 12.85 14.04 -4.09
N CYS A 142 13.32 15.28 -4.16
CA CYS A 142 13.08 16.27 -3.09
C CYS A 142 11.60 16.63 -2.98
N LEU A 143 10.93 16.80 -4.12
CA LEU A 143 9.49 17.05 -4.18
C LEU A 143 8.69 15.90 -3.56
N LEU A 144 9.01 14.66 -3.89
CA LEU A 144 8.27 13.49 -3.44
C LEU A 144 8.43 13.19 -1.94
N ASN A 145 9.59 13.51 -1.37
CA ASN A 145 9.86 13.35 0.06
C ASN A 145 9.42 14.54 0.90
N LEU A 146 8.86 15.59 0.28
CA LEU A 146 8.56 16.84 0.96
C LEU A 146 7.63 16.68 2.19
N PRO A 147 6.53 15.90 2.16
CA PRO A 147 5.72 15.63 3.35
C PRO A 147 6.54 15.08 4.52
N THR A 148 7.42 14.12 4.23
CA THR A 148 8.28 13.49 5.24
C THR A 148 9.30 14.47 5.80
N VAL A 149 9.94 15.27 4.94
CA VAL A 149 10.92 16.29 5.37
C VAL A 149 10.25 17.34 6.25
N ILE A 150 9.05 17.80 5.89
CA ILE A 150 8.27 18.77 6.67
C ILE A 150 7.84 18.18 8.01
N SER A 151 7.31 16.96 8.01
CA SER A 151 6.91 16.26 9.24
C SER A 151 8.09 16.13 10.21
N ASN A 152 9.26 15.76 9.70
CA ASN A 152 10.49 15.66 10.49
C ASN A 152 10.95 17.03 11.04
N ALA A 153 10.88 18.07 10.21
CA ALA A 153 11.24 19.44 10.63
C ALA A 153 10.32 19.98 11.72
N LEU A 154 9.02 19.61 11.69
CA LEU A 154 8.03 20.06 12.65
C LEU A 154 8.03 19.27 13.96
N LYS A 155 8.77 18.14 14.06
CA LYS A 155 8.86 17.29 15.26
C LYS A 155 7.49 16.96 15.90
N GLY A 156 6.47 16.71 15.08
CA GLY A 156 5.10 16.45 15.53
C GLY A 156 4.21 17.68 15.73
N GLY A 157 4.69 18.87 15.38
CA GLY A 157 3.91 20.12 15.33
C GLY A 157 2.85 20.12 14.23
N ARG A 158 1.96 21.12 14.26
CA ARG A 158 0.86 21.25 13.28
C ARG A 158 1.40 21.54 11.89
N GLN A 159 1.36 20.54 11.01
CA GLN A 159 1.73 20.70 9.60
C GLN A 159 0.63 21.42 8.79
N PRO A 160 1.00 22.24 7.78
CA PRO A 160 0.05 22.76 6.81
C PRO A 160 -0.70 21.62 6.11
N ARG A 161 -2.03 21.76 5.96
CA ARG A 161 -2.92 20.70 5.46
C ARG A 161 -2.47 20.13 4.11
N ILE A 162 -2.01 20.99 3.20
CA ILE A 162 -1.50 20.61 1.87
C ILE A 162 -0.34 19.61 1.89
N PHE A 163 0.46 19.58 2.98
CA PHE A 163 1.61 18.68 3.11
C PHE A 163 1.30 17.37 3.82
N THR A 164 0.03 17.14 4.20
CA THR A 164 -0.39 15.79 4.61
C THR A 164 -0.22 14.83 3.41
N PRO A 165 0.27 13.59 3.61
CA PRO A 165 0.47 12.65 2.51
C PRO A 165 -0.77 12.48 1.63
N GLU A 166 -1.95 12.35 2.24
CA GLU A 166 -3.22 12.20 1.55
C GLU A 166 -3.49 13.33 0.55
N LEU A 167 -3.34 14.58 0.98
CA LEU A 167 -3.62 15.75 0.12
C LEU A 167 -2.47 16.02 -0.85
N PHE A 168 -1.22 15.91 -0.39
CA PHE A 168 -0.06 16.25 -1.18
C PHE A 168 0.05 15.36 -2.44
N TYR A 169 -0.06 14.05 -2.28
CA TYR A 169 0.06 13.14 -3.42
C TYR A 169 -1.15 13.23 -4.36
N CYS A 170 -2.36 13.50 -3.85
CA CYS A 170 -3.50 13.83 -4.69
C CYS A 170 -3.24 15.10 -5.51
N PHE A 171 -2.70 16.15 -4.86
CA PHE A 171 -2.38 17.41 -5.51
C PHE A 171 -1.33 17.26 -6.61
N LEU A 172 -0.26 16.47 -6.37
CA LEU A 172 0.74 16.18 -7.39
C LEU A 172 0.11 15.55 -8.64
N MET A 173 -0.78 14.57 -8.46
CA MET A 173 -1.42 13.88 -9.58
C MET A 173 -2.40 14.77 -10.34
N HIS A 174 -3.11 15.65 -9.65
CA HIS A 174 -4.04 16.59 -10.28
C HIS A 174 -3.34 17.50 -11.30
N GLN A 175 -2.15 18.01 -10.96
CA GLN A 175 -1.39 18.91 -11.84
C GLN A 175 -0.73 18.21 -13.04
N LEU A 176 -0.81 16.87 -13.14
CA LEU A 176 -0.21 16.06 -14.23
C LEU A 176 -1.21 15.66 -15.33
N GLN A 177 -2.43 16.17 -15.27
CA GLN A 177 -3.50 15.89 -16.23
C GLN A 177 -3.29 16.53 -17.61
N THR A 178 -2.19 17.25 -17.83
CA THR A 178 -1.84 17.81 -19.12
C THR A 178 -1.10 16.78 -19.99
N PRO A 179 -1.56 16.55 -21.24
CA PRO A 179 -0.89 15.62 -22.14
C PRO A 179 0.52 16.11 -22.51
N GLY A 180 1.45 15.17 -22.72
CA GLY A 180 2.83 15.47 -23.14
C GLY A 180 3.89 15.32 -22.05
N HIS A 181 3.51 14.88 -20.85
CA HIS A 181 4.42 14.64 -19.72
C HIS A 181 4.57 13.15 -19.35
N ASP A 182 4.30 12.23 -20.28
CA ASP A 182 4.20 10.78 -20.03
C ASP A 182 5.40 10.19 -19.25
N GLN A 183 6.64 10.59 -19.55
CA GLN A 183 7.82 10.13 -18.82
C GLN A 183 7.89 10.67 -17.39
N LEU A 184 7.54 11.94 -17.18
CA LEU A 184 7.47 12.54 -15.85
C LEU A 184 6.33 11.92 -15.04
N ASN A 185 5.17 11.70 -15.67
CA ASN A 185 4.02 11.04 -15.06
C ASN A 185 4.39 9.62 -14.62
N ALA A 186 5.12 8.87 -15.45
CA ALA A 186 5.60 7.54 -15.12
C ALA A 186 6.57 7.55 -13.92
N VAL A 187 7.48 8.53 -13.86
CA VAL A 187 8.42 8.69 -12.75
C VAL A 187 7.67 9.03 -11.47
N LEU A 188 6.83 10.07 -11.47
CA LEU A 188 6.10 10.50 -10.28
C LEU A 188 5.16 9.38 -9.76
N LEU A 189 4.39 8.75 -10.65
CA LEU A 189 3.53 7.62 -10.30
C LEU A 189 4.33 6.47 -9.66
N SER A 190 5.39 6.02 -10.32
CA SER A 190 6.17 4.87 -9.86
C SER A 190 6.96 5.14 -8.59
N GLN A 191 7.54 6.34 -8.46
CA GLN A 191 8.30 6.72 -7.26
C GLN A 191 7.38 6.95 -6.06
N CYS A 192 6.21 7.57 -6.21
CA CYS A 192 5.22 7.65 -5.12
C CYS A 192 4.82 6.25 -4.63
N CYS A 193 4.60 5.30 -5.55
CA CYS A 193 4.28 3.93 -5.19
C CYS A 193 5.44 3.22 -4.47
N LEU A 194 6.69 3.45 -4.89
CA LEU A 194 7.88 2.93 -4.19
C LEU A 194 8.07 3.51 -2.78
N LEU A 195 7.63 4.75 -2.56
CA LEU A 195 7.62 5.39 -1.23
C LEU A 195 6.47 4.94 -0.33
N GLY A 196 5.68 3.94 -0.75
CA GLY A 196 4.53 3.43 0.00
C GLY A 196 3.26 4.27 -0.13
N GLN A 197 3.25 5.28 -1.01
CA GLN A 197 2.16 6.26 -1.14
C GLN A 197 1.17 5.91 -2.26
N GLY A 198 1.26 4.69 -2.78
CA GLY A 198 0.48 4.24 -3.94
C GLY A 198 -1.03 4.26 -3.71
N THR A 199 -1.50 4.01 -2.48
CA THR A 199 -2.94 4.04 -2.15
C THR A 199 -3.53 5.43 -2.38
N TYR A 200 -2.85 6.49 -1.95
CA TYR A 200 -3.34 7.87 -2.14
C TYR A 200 -3.35 8.27 -3.62
N VAL A 201 -2.26 7.96 -4.32
CA VAL A 201 -2.10 8.26 -5.75
C VAL A 201 -3.18 7.56 -6.58
N TRP A 202 -3.36 6.25 -6.41
CA TRP A 202 -4.37 5.52 -7.18
C TRP A 202 -5.79 5.89 -6.79
N SER A 203 -6.05 6.18 -5.50
CA SER A 203 -7.38 6.65 -5.07
C SER A 203 -7.76 7.97 -5.75
N TYR A 204 -6.81 8.86 -5.99
CA TYR A 204 -7.03 10.06 -6.80
C TYR A 204 -7.30 9.72 -8.27
N ILE A 205 -6.45 8.88 -8.87
CA ILE A 205 -6.57 8.49 -10.29
C ILE A 205 -7.92 7.79 -10.55
N PHE A 206 -8.41 6.94 -9.66
CA PHE A 206 -9.73 6.31 -9.79
C PHE A 206 -10.86 7.33 -9.74
N ARG A 207 -10.83 8.25 -8.75
CA ARG A 207 -11.79 9.36 -8.66
C ARG A 207 -11.84 10.16 -9.96
N HIS A 208 -10.67 10.41 -10.54
CA HIS A 208 -10.56 11.13 -11.78
C HIS A 208 -11.17 10.35 -12.96
N ILE A 209 -10.78 9.08 -13.15
CA ILE A 209 -11.26 8.26 -14.28
C ILE A 209 -12.76 7.98 -14.19
N CYS A 210 -13.31 7.84 -12.99
CA CYS A 210 -14.72 7.55 -12.79
C CYS A 210 -15.66 8.75 -13.01
N ARG A 211 -15.15 9.94 -13.33
CA ARG A 211 -15.96 11.11 -13.70
C ARG A 211 -16.43 11.04 -15.14
N ALA A 212 -17.55 11.71 -15.44
CA ALA A 212 -18.17 11.73 -16.77
C ALA A 212 -17.20 12.10 -17.91
N ASP A 213 -16.26 13.01 -17.67
CA ASP A 213 -15.23 13.43 -18.65
C ASP A 213 -13.90 12.65 -18.53
N GLY A 214 -13.69 11.89 -17.45
CA GLY A 214 -12.39 11.33 -17.06
C GLY A 214 -11.92 10.13 -17.89
N LEU A 215 -12.79 9.56 -18.73
CA LEU A 215 -12.44 8.41 -19.56
C LEU A 215 -11.45 8.78 -20.68
N GLY A 216 -11.52 10.01 -21.19
CA GLY A 216 -10.57 10.54 -22.17
C GLY A 216 -9.17 10.73 -21.59
N ASP A 217 -9.09 11.13 -20.32
CA ASP A 217 -7.82 11.37 -19.62
C ASP A 217 -7.16 10.09 -19.09
N CYS A 218 -7.86 8.95 -19.15
CA CYS A 218 -7.26 7.66 -18.80
C CYS A 218 -6.07 7.31 -19.70
N GLU A 219 -6.01 7.87 -20.90
CA GLU A 219 -4.88 7.72 -21.80
C GLU A 219 -3.55 8.17 -21.19
N ILE A 220 -3.58 9.20 -20.34
CA ILE A 220 -2.40 9.77 -19.68
C ILE A 220 -1.83 8.75 -18.69
N TRP A 221 -2.69 8.18 -17.85
CA TRP A 221 -2.30 7.20 -16.84
C TRP A 221 -1.87 5.88 -17.48
N SER A 222 -2.52 5.47 -18.56
CA SER A 222 -2.13 4.29 -19.30
C SER A 222 -0.78 4.47 -20.01
N SER A 223 -0.53 5.65 -20.59
CA SER A 223 0.76 6.01 -21.16
C SER A 223 1.85 5.97 -20.08
N ALA A 224 1.61 6.63 -18.94
CA ALA A 224 2.55 6.66 -17.83
C ALA A 224 2.90 5.25 -17.33
N LEU A 225 1.89 4.40 -17.15
CA LEU A 225 2.09 3.03 -16.68
C LEU A 225 2.91 2.18 -17.66
N SER A 226 2.75 2.39 -18.97
CA SER A 226 3.53 1.70 -20.00
C SER A 226 5.04 2.02 -19.97
N LEU A 227 5.42 3.14 -19.35
CA LEU A 227 6.80 3.62 -19.22
C LEU A 227 7.43 3.31 -17.85
N VAL A 228 6.67 2.70 -16.92
CA VAL A 228 7.17 2.35 -15.60
C VAL A 228 8.25 1.26 -15.71
N SER A 229 9.38 1.48 -15.05
CA SER A 229 10.47 0.50 -15.00
C SER A 229 10.04 -0.79 -14.30
N GLY A 230 10.52 -1.95 -14.76
CA GLY A 230 10.17 -3.26 -14.18
C GLY A 230 10.40 -3.37 -12.66
N ARG A 231 11.42 -2.69 -12.12
CA ARG A 231 11.71 -2.63 -10.66
C ARG A 231 10.60 -1.99 -9.82
N ALA A 232 9.82 -1.08 -10.41
CA ALA A 232 8.75 -0.34 -9.74
C ALA A 232 7.37 -0.84 -10.15
N LEU A 233 7.30 -1.84 -11.05
CA LEU A 233 6.04 -2.28 -11.63
C LEU A 233 5.15 -2.94 -10.58
N GLU A 234 5.69 -3.84 -9.75
CA GLU A 234 4.89 -4.50 -8.69
C GLU A 234 4.36 -3.49 -7.67
N SER A 235 5.20 -2.57 -7.17
CA SER A 235 4.78 -1.53 -6.22
C SER A 235 3.72 -0.60 -6.81
N THR A 236 3.72 -0.41 -8.13
CA THR A 236 2.72 0.41 -8.83
C THR A 236 1.42 -0.36 -9.09
N LEU A 237 1.51 -1.64 -9.46
CA LEU A 237 0.35 -2.48 -9.81
C LEU A 237 -0.45 -2.96 -8.59
N VAL A 238 0.18 -3.22 -7.45
CA VAL A 238 -0.53 -3.67 -6.24
C VAL A 238 -1.61 -2.68 -5.78
N PRO A 239 -1.32 -1.38 -5.54
CA PRO A 239 -2.34 -0.41 -5.15
C PRO A 239 -3.36 -0.16 -6.26
N LEU A 240 -2.96 -0.25 -7.54
CA LEU A 240 -3.91 -0.21 -8.68
C LEU A 240 -4.94 -1.34 -8.56
N LEU A 241 -4.48 -2.58 -8.48
CA LEU A 241 -5.33 -3.77 -8.55
C LEU A 241 -6.12 -4.00 -7.27
N SER A 242 -5.60 -3.59 -6.12
CA SER A 242 -6.31 -3.73 -4.84
C SER A 242 -7.34 -2.63 -4.61
N GLY A 243 -7.10 -1.42 -5.15
CA GLY A 243 -7.95 -0.25 -4.96
C GLY A 243 -8.94 0.06 -6.08
N ALA A 244 -8.75 -0.47 -7.30
CA ALA A 244 -9.65 -0.18 -8.42
C ALA A 244 -11.08 -0.66 -8.11
N PRO A 245 -12.10 0.20 -8.28
CA PRO A 245 -13.47 -0.12 -7.87
C PRO A 245 -14.13 -1.16 -8.78
N HIS A 246 -13.66 -1.28 -10.02
CA HIS A 246 -14.19 -2.23 -11.00
C HIS A 246 -13.12 -2.58 -12.05
N PRO A 247 -13.13 -3.80 -12.63
CA PRO A 247 -12.16 -4.20 -13.64
C PRO A 247 -12.12 -3.33 -14.90
N PHE A 248 -13.22 -2.64 -15.20
CA PHE A 248 -13.28 -1.66 -16.30
C PHE A 248 -12.27 -0.52 -16.08
N VAL A 249 -12.19 0.04 -14.85
CA VAL A 249 -11.24 1.11 -14.51
C VAL A 249 -9.80 0.59 -14.59
N ALA A 250 -9.55 -0.62 -14.06
CA ALA A 250 -8.24 -1.26 -14.19
C ALA A 250 -7.85 -1.49 -15.67
N SER A 251 -8.81 -1.87 -16.53
CA SER A 251 -8.59 -2.05 -17.97
C SER A 251 -8.17 -0.77 -18.67
N ALA A 252 -8.79 0.34 -18.29
CA ALA A 252 -8.48 1.64 -18.86
C ALA A 252 -7.02 2.02 -18.54
N CYS A 253 -6.59 1.86 -17.28
CA CYS A 253 -5.20 2.10 -16.87
C CYS A 253 -4.20 1.14 -17.52
N LEU A 254 -4.50 -0.16 -17.59
CA LEU A 254 -3.56 -1.19 -18.05
C LEU A 254 -3.48 -1.34 -19.57
N SER A 255 -4.40 -0.73 -20.32
CA SER A 255 -4.54 -0.92 -21.78
C SER A 255 -3.24 -0.74 -22.58
N LYS A 256 -2.53 0.40 -22.45
CA LYS A 256 -1.26 0.66 -23.16
C LYS A 256 -0.10 -0.20 -22.67
N LEU A 257 -0.06 -0.51 -21.36
CA LEU A 257 0.95 -1.43 -20.80
C LEU A 257 0.85 -2.82 -21.44
N LEU A 258 -0.39 -3.30 -21.65
CA LEU A 258 -0.71 -4.63 -22.16
C LEU A 258 -0.81 -4.71 -23.70
N SER A 259 -0.92 -3.58 -24.41
CA SER A 259 -1.03 -3.56 -25.88
C SER A 259 0.30 -3.65 -26.61
N ASN A 260 1.40 -3.29 -25.95
CA ASN A 260 2.70 -3.19 -26.59
C ASN A 260 3.43 -4.54 -26.55
N SER A 261 3.97 -5.02 -27.67
CA SER A 261 4.75 -6.27 -27.71
C SER A 261 6.17 -6.08 -27.16
N THR A 262 6.28 -5.52 -25.96
CA THR A 262 7.52 -5.14 -25.28
C THR A 262 7.74 -6.01 -24.04
N ASN A 263 8.97 -5.99 -23.51
CA ASN A 263 9.30 -6.68 -22.25
C ASN A 263 8.37 -6.32 -21.07
N SER A 264 7.75 -5.13 -21.13
CA SER A 264 6.78 -4.65 -20.13
C SER A 264 5.58 -5.57 -19.93
N VAL A 265 5.05 -6.22 -20.97
CA VAL A 265 3.92 -7.17 -20.82
C VAL A 265 4.39 -8.43 -20.11
N SER A 266 5.58 -8.92 -20.45
CA SER A 266 6.20 -10.05 -19.75
C SER A 266 6.53 -9.72 -18.29
N ASP A 267 6.96 -8.49 -17.99
CA ASP A 267 7.09 -8.01 -16.62
C ASP A 267 5.73 -7.98 -15.90
N ALA A 268 4.68 -7.46 -16.53
CA ALA A 268 3.33 -7.39 -15.97
C ALA A 268 2.76 -8.78 -15.65
N PHE A 269 2.89 -9.75 -16.57
CA PHE A 269 2.44 -11.13 -16.36
C PHE A 269 3.23 -11.84 -15.25
N ARG A 270 4.53 -11.56 -15.10
CA ARG A 270 5.32 -12.05 -13.96
C ARG A 270 4.80 -11.50 -12.63
N VAL A 271 4.42 -10.22 -12.60
CA VAL A 271 3.77 -9.62 -11.43
C VAL A 271 2.42 -10.26 -11.18
N PHE A 272 1.55 -10.40 -12.18
CA PHE A 272 0.24 -11.05 -12.05
C PHE A 272 0.37 -12.48 -11.50
N HIS A 273 1.28 -13.28 -12.05
CA HIS A 273 1.58 -14.62 -11.55
C HIS A 273 1.96 -14.60 -10.07
N ARG A 274 2.84 -13.67 -9.65
CA ARG A 274 3.22 -13.52 -8.23
C ARG A 274 2.04 -13.13 -7.36
N LEU A 275 1.20 -12.18 -7.80
CA LEU A 275 0.05 -11.69 -7.06
C LEU A 275 -1.09 -12.72 -6.93
N LEU A 276 -1.20 -13.65 -7.87
CA LEU A 276 -2.23 -14.69 -7.90
C LEU A 276 -1.81 -15.98 -7.20
N LEU A 277 -0.53 -16.38 -7.33
CA LEU A 277 -0.06 -17.71 -6.89
C LEU A 277 0.88 -17.67 -5.69
N LEU A 278 1.67 -16.60 -5.51
CA LEU A 278 2.70 -16.53 -4.47
C LEU A 278 2.31 -15.63 -3.30
N ARG A 279 1.52 -14.59 -3.57
CA ARG A 279 0.95 -13.70 -2.57
C ARG A 279 -0.53 -14.01 -2.41
N HIS A 280 -1.06 -13.74 -1.22
CA HIS A 280 -2.48 -13.82 -0.94
C HIS A 280 -2.91 -12.56 -0.22
N PHE A 281 -4.17 -12.19 -0.41
CA PHE A 281 -4.77 -11.00 0.17
C PHE A 281 -6.12 -11.39 0.77
N VAL A 282 -6.55 -10.65 1.79
CA VAL A 282 -7.82 -10.94 2.47
C VAL A 282 -9.01 -10.74 1.52
N LYS A 283 -8.95 -9.69 0.69
CA LYS A 283 -9.99 -9.37 -0.29
C LYS A 283 -9.65 -9.93 -1.67
N PRO A 284 -10.64 -10.43 -2.44
CA PRO A 284 -10.45 -10.92 -3.81
C PRO A 284 -10.30 -9.80 -4.86
N THR A 285 -10.06 -8.54 -4.46
CA THR A 285 -10.05 -7.40 -5.41
C THR A 285 -8.98 -7.55 -6.49
N ILE A 286 -7.80 -8.04 -6.14
CA ILE A 286 -6.70 -8.24 -7.09
C ILE A 286 -7.06 -9.28 -8.17
N PRO A 287 -7.47 -10.53 -7.86
CA PRO A 287 -7.84 -11.49 -8.90
C PRO A 287 -9.02 -11.04 -9.74
N ILE A 288 -10.02 -10.39 -9.12
CA ILE A 288 -11.15 -9.78 -9.83
C ILE A 288 -10.66 -8.77 -10.87
N ASN A 289 -9.81 -7.83 -10.45
CA ASN A 289 -9.32 -6.76 -11.31
C ASN A 289 -8.34 -7.28 -12.37
N ILE A 290 -7.48 -8.27 -12.06
CA ILE A 290 -6.59 -8.89 -13.07
C ILE A 290 -7.43 -9.58 -14.15
N PHE A 291 -8.26 -10.57 -13.78
CA PHE A 291 -8.98 -11.36 -14.79
C PHE A 291 -10.07 -10.58 -15.50
N GLY A 292 -10.79 -9.72 -14.77
CA GLY A 292 -11.79 -8.84 -15.38
C GLY A 292 -11.17 -7.83 -16.34
N CYS A 293 -10.01 -7.25 -16.02
CA CYS A 293 -9.28 -6.36 -16.92
C CYS A 293 -8.85 -7.10 -18.19
N LEU A 294 -8.26 -8.28 -18.04
CA LEU A 294 -7.81 -9.09 -19.19
C LEU A 294 -8.98 -9.51 -20.07
N GLY A 295 -10.11 -9.90 -19.47
CA GLY A 295 -11.32 -10.30 -20.21
C GLY A 295 -11.93 -9.12 -20.97
N GLU A 296 -12.00 -7.96 -20.33
CA GLU A 296 -12.45 -6.70 -20.93
C GLU A 296 -11.57 -6.30 -22.13
N LEU A 297 -10.24 -6.35 -21.98
CA LEU A 297 -9.31 -6.00 -23.06
C LEU A 297 -9.36 -6.99 -24.21
N VAL A 298 -9.42 -8.30 -23.95
CA VAL A 298 -9.54 -9.31 -25.02
C VAL A 298 -10.86 -9.14 -25.79
N SER A 299 -11.97 -8.93 -25.07
CA SER A 299 -13.28 -8.73 -25.70
C SER A 299 -13.29 -7.48 -26.60
N ARG A 300 -12.75 -6.36 -26.10
CA ARG A 300 -12.64 -5.11 -26.86
C ARG A 300 -11.67 -5.22 -28.05
N TRP A 301 -10.50 -5.81 -27.84
CA TRP A 301 -9.49 -5.95 -28.89
C TRP A 301 -9.80 -7.04 -29.91
N HIS A 302 -10.75 -7.94 -29.65
CA HIS A 302 -11.12 -8.98 -30.62
C HIS A 302 -11.54 -8.37 -31.96
N THR A 303 -12.23 -7.24 -31.94
CA THR A 303 -12.62 -6.49 -33.16
C THR A 303 -11.55 -5.49 -33.58
N GLU A 304 -10.97 -4.73 -32.64
CA GLU A 304 -10.04 -3.64 -32.93
C GLU A 304 -8.63 -4.12 -33.33
N LYS A 305 -8.12 -5.15 -32.65
CA LYS A 305 -6.73 -5.63 -32.70
C LYS A 305 -6.67 -7.16 -32.53
N PRO A 306 -7.22 -7.95 -33.48
CA PRO A 306 -7.47 -9.38 -33.30
C PRO A 306 -6.20 -10.20 -32.99
N LYS A 307 -5.05 -9.84 -33.57
CA LYS A 307 -3.77 -10.50 -33.27
C LYS A 307 -3.34 -10.31 -31.81
N GLN A 308 -3.46 -9.09 -31.29
CA GLN A 308 -3.10 -8.77 -29.90
C GLN A 308 -4.10 -9.39 -28.93
N ALA A 309 -5.40 -9.40 -29.27
CA ALA A 309 -6.42 -10.08 -28.49
C ALA A 309 -6.13 -11.57 -28.34
N LYS A 310 -5.76 -12.23 -29.46
CA LYS A 310 -5.40 -13.65 -29.45
C LYS A 310 -4.15 -13.93 -28.60
N GLU A 311 -3.09 -13.12 -28.75
CA GLU A 311 -1.88 -13.27 -27.93
C GLU A 311 -2.17 -13.06 -26.44
N LEU A 312 -2.91 -12.01 -26.08
CA LEU A 312 -3.29 -11.72 -24.70
C LEU A 312 -4.16 -12.85 -24.12
N TYR A 313 -5.07 -13.40 -24.93
CA TYR A 313 -5.88 -14.55 -24.55
C TYR A 313 -5.01 -15.78 -24.26
N GLU A 314 -4.15 -16.18 -25.20
CA GLU A 314 -3.29 -17.36 -25.07
C GLU A 314 -2.37 -17.25 -23.84
N ARG A 315 -1.80 -16.07 -23.60
CA ARG A 315 -0.96 -15.82 -22.42
C ARG A 315 -1.76 -15.87 -21.12
N THR A 316 -2.94 -15.24 -21.07
CA THR A 316 -3.80 -15.27 -19.87
C THR A 316 -4.24 -16.69 -19.54
N GLU A 317 -4.64 -17.45 -20.55
CA GLU A 317 -5.07 -18.83 -20.40
C GLU A 317 -3.93 -19.73 -19.92
N THR A 318 -2.75 -19.65 -20.54
CA THR A 318 -1.63 -20.57 -20.30
C THR A 318 -0.74 -20.17 -19.12
N GLU A 319 -0.48 -18.88 -18.91
CA GLU A 319 0.43 -18.38 -17.88
C GLU A 319 -0.28 -18.13 -16.55
N LEU A 320 -1.59 -17.86 -16.53
CA LEU A 320 -2.34 -17.55 -15.32
C LEU A 320 -3.41 -18.59 -15.03
N GLY A 321 -4.46 -18.67 -15.87
CA GLY A 321 -5.66 -19.48 -15.61
C GLY A 321 -5.38 -20.97 -15.41
N LEU A 322 -4.79 -21.62 -16.41
CA LEU A 322 -4.45 -23.05 -16.33
C LEU A 322 -3.37 -23.33 -15.26
N ARG A 323 -2.52 -22.36 -14.93
CA ARG A 323 -1.55 -22.52 -13.83
C ARG A 323 -2.25 -22.53 -12.48
N ILE A 324 -3.20 -21.62 -12.25
CA ILE A 324 -4.03 -21.61 -11.05
C ILE A 324 -4.79 -22.93 -10.91
N LEU A 325 -5.40 -23.43 -11.99
CA LEU A 325 -6.08 -24.72 -11.96
C LEU A 325 -5.16 -25.87 -11.55
N ARG A 326 -3.92 -25.92 -12.09
CA ARG A 326 -2.94 -26.96 -11.73
C ARG A 326 -2.52 -26.87 -10.26
N VAL A 327 -2.28 -25.67 -9.74
CA VAL A 327 -1.91 -25.46 -8.32
C VAL A 327 -3.10 -25.75 -7.40
N TRP A 328 -4.32 -25.42 -7.84
CA TRP A 328 -5.54 -25.77 -7.14
C TRP A 328 -5.71 -27.30 -7.06
N ALA A 329 -5.37 -28.01 -8.13
CA ALA A 329 -5.49 -29.45 -8.21
C ALA A 329 -4.35 -30.25 -7.54
N ASP A 330 -3.24 -29.59 -7.20
CA ASP A 330 -2.07 -30.25 -6.63
C ASP A 330 -2.24 -30.59 -5.14
N VAL A 331 -2.09 -31.87 -4.81
CA VAL A 331 -2.19 -32.40 -3.44
C VAL A 331 -1.14 -31.77 -2.53
N THR A 332 0.09 -31.57 -3.02
CA THR A 332 1.16 -31.02 -2.18
C THR A 332 0.92 -29.55 -1.85
N SER A 333 0.39 -28.78 -2.80
CA SER A 333 -0.06 -27.42 -2.58
C SER A 333 -1.18 -27.35 -1.54
N ILE A 334 -2.19 -28.23 -1.62
CA ILE A 334 -3.29 -28.30 -0.65
C ILE A 334 -2.76 -28.55 0.77
N GLN A 335 -1.80 -29.47 0.93
CA GLN A 335 -1.24 -29.84 2.23
C GLN A 335 -0.33 -28.78 2.84
N ARG A 336 0.30 -27.92 2.02
CA ARG A 336 1.33 -26.96 2.47
C ARG A 336 0.85 -25.52 2.58
N SER A 337 -0.36 -25.20 2.13
CA SER A 337 -0.88 -23.85 2.13
C SER A 337 -1.91 -23.64 3.24
N SER A 338 -2.00 -22.39 3.73
CA SER A 338 -3.00 -22.02 4.74
C SER A 338 -4.41 -22.00 4.13
N LEU A 339 -5.44 -22.08 4.99
CA LEU A 339 -6.83 -21.95 4.55
C LEU A 339 -7.06 -20.66 3.75
N GLN A 340 -6.51 -19.52 4.22
CA GLN A 340 -6.65 -18.23 3.53
C GLN A 340 -6.01 -18.24 2.14
N GLN A 341 -4.85 -18.89 1.98
CA GLN A 341 -4.21 -19.06 0.67
C GLN A 341 -5.08 -19.92 -0.26
N ARG A 342 -5.70 -20.99 0.25
CA ARG A 342 -6.61 -21.85 -0.53
C ARG A 342 -7.89 -21.14 -0.94
N VAL A 343 -8.45 -20.31 -0.05
CA VAL A 343 -9.59 -19.44 -0.36
C VAL A 343 -9.20 -18.47 -1.47
N TYR A 344 -8.10 -17.74 -1.33
CA TYR A 344 -7.64 -16.77 -2.32
C TYR A 344 -7.31 -17.41 -3.69
N LEU A 345 -6.69 -18.60 -3.69
CA LEU A 345 -6.45 -19.37 -4.91
C LEU A 345 -7.75 -19.79 -5.60
N SER A 346 -8.75 -20.21 -4.81
CA SER A 346 -10.09 -20.56 -5.31
C SER A 346 -10.81 -19.33 -5.87
N GLN A 347 -10.74 -18.18 -5.20
CA GLN A 347 -11.26 -16.90 -5.70
C GLN A 347 -10.61 -16.53 -7.04
N SER A 348 -9.30 -16.73 -7.16
CA SER A 348 -8.55 -16.49 -8.40
C SER A 348 -8.99 -17.43 -9.53
N LEU A 349 -9.22 -18.71 -9.23
CA LEU A 349 -9.71 -19.69 -10.20
C LEU A 349 -11.10 -19.35 -10.71
N ILE A 350 -12.00 -18.95 -9.79
CA ILE A 350 -13.36 -18.55 -10.13
C ILE A 350 -13.33 -17.27 -10.98
N ALA A 351 -12.55 -16.26 -10.58
CA ALA A 351 -12.40 -15.00 -11.32
C ALA A 351 -11.89 -15.23 -12.75
N TRP A 352 -10.95 -16.16 -12.95
CA TRP A 352 -10.51 -16.55 -14.30
C TRP A 352 -11.67 -17.11 -15.15
N VAL A 353 -12.51 -17.97 -14.58
CA VAL A 353 -13.63 -18.53 -15.33
C VAL A 353 -14.73 -17.49 -15.55
N THR A 354 -15.15 -16.76 -14.51
CA THR A 354 -16.29 -15.82 -14.59
C THR A 354 -16.00 -14.51 -15.29
N LEU A 355 -14.81 -13.94 -15.06
CA LEU A 355 -14.48 -12.57 -15.50
C LEU A 355 -13.59 -12.54 -16.73
N PHE A 356 -12.85 -13.63 -16.98
CA PHE A 356 -12.07 -13.78 -18.19
C PHE A 356 -12.77 -14.71 -19.19
N ARG A 357 -12.84 -16.03 -18.96
CA ARG A 357 -13.32 -16.98 -19.97
C ARG A 357 -14.74 -16.69 -20.48
N ARG A 358 -15.70 -16.43 -19.59
CA ARG A 358 -17.10 -16.10 -20.00
C ARG A 358 -17.23 -14.78 -20.79
N ARG A 359 -16.23 -13.88 -20.74
CA ARG A 359 -16.24 -12.60 -21.47
C ARG A 359 -15.52 -12.67 -22.81
N VAL A 360 -14.68 -13.69 -23.01
CA VAL A 360 -13.94 -13.89 -24.24
C VAL A 360 -14.89 -14.43 -25.32
N PRO A 361 -14.86 -13.90 -26.55
CA PRO A 361 -15.69 -14.41 -27.65
C PRO A 361 -15.48 -15.91 -27.92
N ASP A 362 -16.56 -16.63 -28.20
CA ASP A 362 -16.53 -18.08 -28.47
C ASP A 362 -15.57 -18.47 -29.61
N SER A 363 -15.34 -17.57 -30.57
CA SER A 363 -14.37 -17.76 -31.67
C SER A 363 -12.92 -17.93 -31.21
N LEU A 364 -12.57 -17.41 -30.02
CA LEU A 364 -11.24 -17.55 -29.42
C LEU A 364 -11.19 -18.71 -28.42
N LEU A 365 -12.32 -19.11 -27.85
CA LEU A 365 -12.41 -20.24 -26.95
C LEU A 365 -12.15 -21.52 -27.75
N GLY A 366 -11.01 -22.15 -27.50
CA GLY A 366 -10.76 -23.51 -27.97
C GLY A 366 -11.51 -24.53 -27.12
N ASP A 367 -11.68 -25.74 -27.65
CA ASP A 367 -12.19 -26.88 -26.90
C ASP A 367 -11.39 -27.06 -25.60
N ILE A 368 -12.09 -27.43 -24.53
CA ILE A 368 -11.44 -27.70 -23.25
C ILE A 368 -10.60 -28.97 -23.42
N ASN A 369 -9.28 -28.80 -23.43
CA ASN A 369 -8.36 -29.93 -23.57
C ASN A 369 -8.58 -30.97 -22.47
N GLN A 370 -8.35 -32.25 -22.82
CA GLN A 370 -8.44 -33.39 -21.89
C GLN A 370 -7.57 -33.21 -20.63
N SER A 371 -6.46 -32.48 -20.73
CA SER A 371 -5.59 -32.13 -19.59
C SER A 371 -6.25 -31.16 -18.60
N THR A 372 -7.06 -30.23 -19.07
CA THR A 372 -7.84 -29.29 -18.23
C THR A 372 -8.94 -30.04 -17.50
N VAL A 373 -9.69 -30.89 -18.22
CA VAL A 373 -10.69 -31.81 -17.65
C VAL A 373 -10.08 -32.68 -16.55
N SER A 374 -8.95 -33.32 -16.85
CA SER A 374 -8.21 -34.14 -15.89
C SER A 374 -7.80 -33.35 -14.65
N SER A 375 -7.30 -32.11 -14.84
CA SER A 375 -6.90 -31.24 -13.72
C SER A 375 -8.08 -30.89 -12.80
N VAL A 376 -9.26 -30.60 -13.35
CA VAL A 376 -10.47 -30.33 -12.56
C VAL A 376 -10.85 -31.57 -11.72
N LEU A 377 -10.92 -32.75 -12.34
CA LEU A 377 -11.29 -33.99 -11.65
C LEU A 377 -10.26 -34.42 -10.59
N CYS A 378 -8.97 -34.29 -10.91
CA CYS A 378 -7.88 -34.52 -9.95
C CYS A 378 -7.99 -33.56 -8.76
N GLY A 379 -8.27 -32.28 -9.01
CA GLY A 379 -8.40 -31.29 -7.95
C GLY A 379 -9.60 -31.52 -7.05
N ILE A 380 -10.76 -31.92 -7.61
CA ILE A 380 -11.93 -32.31 -6.81
C ILE A 380 -11.56 -33.49 -5.90
N THR A 381 -10.94 -34.54 -6.46
CA THR A 381 -10.52 -35.73 -5.71
C THR A 381 -9.50 -35.40 -4.62
N ALA A 382 -8.55 -34.51 -4.90
CA ALA A 382 -7.54 -34.05 -3.96
C ALA A 382 -8.14 -33.30 -2.76
N HIS A 383 -9.13 -32.43 -2.97
CA HIS A 383 -9.81 -31.77 -1.86
C HIS A 383 -10.72 -32.72 -1.09
N LEU A 384 -11.41 -33.65 -1.77
CA LEU A 384 -12.25 -34.65 -1.11
C LEU A 384 -11.46 -35.57 -0.18
N SER A 385 -10.22 -35.89 -0.56
CA SER A 385 -9.30 -36.69 0.25
C SER A 385 -8.59 -35.89 1.36
N CYS A 386 -8.78 -34.56 1.42
CA CYS A 386 -8.22 -33.73 2.48
C CYS A 386 -8.89 -34.04 3.83
N ASN A 387 -8.09 -34.19 4.87
CA ASN A 387 -8.55 -34.41 6.23
C ASN A 387 -9.08 -33.13 6.91
N VAL A 388 -8.77 -31.95 6.36
CA VAL A 388 -9.28 -30.65 6.82
C VAL A 388 -10.67 -30.44 6.25
N ASN A 389 -11.68 -30.36 7.13
CA ASN A 389 -13.07 -30.27 6.71
C ASN A 389 -13.34 -29.02 5.88
N GLU A 390 -12.72 -27.91 6.26
CA GLU A 390 -12.89 -26.60 5.63
C GLU A 390 -12.47 -26.64 4.15
N LEU A 391 -11.31 -27.24 3.88
CA LEU A 391 -10.74 -27.40 2.54
C LEU A 391 -11.53 -28.41 1.70
N ARG A 392 -12.02 -29.48 2.32
CA ARG A 392 -12.86 -30.47 1.65
C ARG A 392 -14.18 -29.87 1.18
N VAL A 393 -14.87 -29.13 2.04
CA VAL A 393 -16.13 -28.45 1.71
C VAL A 393 -15.90 -27.33 0.67
N LEU A 394 -14.81 -26.57 0.79
CA LEU A 394 -14.39 -25.60 -0.23
C LEU A 394 -14.20 -26.29 -1.61
N GLY A 395 -13.51 -27.42 -1.64
CA GLY A 395 -13.29 -28.19 -2.85
C GLY A 395 -14.57 -28.79 -3.46
N MET A 396 -15.53 -29.21 -2.63
CA MET A 396 -16.86 -29.62 -3.09
C MET A 396 -17.56 -28.46 -3.80
N ALA A 397 -17.70 -27.31 -3.12
CA ALA A 397 -18.42 -26.16 -3.66
C ALA A 397 -17.80 -25.61 -4.95
N VAL A 398 -16.48 -25.42 -4.96
CA VAL A 398 -15.76 -24.96 -6.16
C VAL A 398 -15.80 -26.03 -7.26
N GLY A 399 -15.69 -27.31 -6.90
CA GLY A 399 -15.76 -28.43 -7.84
C GLY A 399 -17.08 -28.53 -8.60
N GLU A 400 -18.20 -28.51 -7.89
CA GLU A 400 -19.55 -28.47 -8.49
C GLU A 400 -19.69 -27.30 -9.46
N TRP A 401 -19.22 -26.14 -9.02
CA TRP A 401 -19.28 -24.92 -9.80
C TRP A 401 -18.42 -25.01 -11.06
N LEU A 402 -17.17 -25.49 -10.97
CA LEU A 402 -16.29 -25.68 -12.14
C LEU A 402 -16.91 -26.67 -13.12
N VAL A 403 -17.40 -27.82 -12.65
CA VAL A 403 -18.04 -28.83 -13.50
C VAL A 403 -19.25 -28.25 -14.23
N SER A 404 -19.99 -27.34 -13.59
CA SER A 404 -21.13 -26.65 -14.20
C SER A 404 -20.72 -25.60 -15.25
N ASN A 405 -19.53 -25.04 -15.15
CA ASN A 405 -19.02 -23.98 -16.01
C ASN A 405 -18.18 -24.45 -17.19
N PHE A 406 -17.61 -25.65 -17.10
CA PHE A 406 -16.84 -26.28 -18.19
C PHE A 406 -17.69 -27.26 -19.03
N ARG A 407 -19.02 -27.25 -18.87
CA ARG A 407 -19.95 -28.21 -19.50
C ARG A 407 -19.96 -28.21 -21.02
N GLU A 408 -19.63 -27.09 -21.66
CA GLU A 408 -19.63 -26.97 -23.12
C GLU A 408 -18.51 -27.78 -23.80
N GLY A 409 -17.67 -28.50 -23.03
CA GLY A 409 -16.74 -29.50 -23.57
C GLY A 409 -16.44 -30.63 -22.59
N CYS A 410 -17.11 -31.78 -22.77
CA CYS A 410 -16.58 -33.12 -22.49
C CYS A 410 -16.29 -33.57 -21.03
N LEU A 411 -16.74 -32.88 -19.96
CA LEU A 411 -16.53 -33.40 -18.60
C LEU A 411 -17.34 -34.66 -18.27
N LEU A 412 -18.49 -34.83 -18.92
CA LEU A 412 -19.39 -35.96 -18.78
C LEU A 412 -19.78 -36.35 -20.21
N GLY A 413 -19.43 -37.56 -20.65
CA GLY A 413 -19.56 -37.98 -22.05
C GLY A 413 -20.98 -37.79 -22.61
N GLU A 414 -21.10 -37.89 -23.94
CA GLU A 414 -22.33 -37.66 -24.75
C GLU A 414 -23.60 -38.38 -24.26
N ASN A 415 -23.49 -39.33 -23.33
CA ASN A 415 -24.60 -40.09 -22.74
C ASN A 415 -25.09 -39.52 -21.39
N SER A 416 -24.67 -38.32 -20.97
CA SER A 416 -25.02 -37.72 -19.68
C SER A 416 -25.72 -36.37 -19.83
N GLU A 417 -26.81 -36.33 -20.59
CA GLU A 417 -27.77 -35.22 -20.50
C GLU A 417 -28.32 -35.16 -19.06
N GLY A 418 -27.76 -34.26 -18.24
CA GLY A 418 -28.32 -33.91 -16.94
C GLY A 418 -27.54 -34.35 -15.68
N ALA A 419 -26.36 -34.96 -15.79
CA ALA A 419 -25.58 -35.30 -14.58
C ALA A 419 -24.92 -34.05 -13.98
N ASN A 420 -25.60 -33.39 -13.02
CA ASN A 420 -24.99 -32.36 -12.18
C ASN A 420 -24.20 -33.03 -11.05
N LEU A 421 -22.89 -32.78 -10.99
CA LEU A 421 -22.12 -33.12 -9.79
C LEU A 421 -22.69 -32.30 -8.65
N LYS A 422 -23.25 -32.98 -7.64
CA LYS A 422 -23.85 -32.36 -6.47
C LYS A 422 -23.50 -33.17 -5.24
N PHE A 423 -22.85 -32.53 -4.30
CA PHE A 423 -22.49 -32.97 -2.97
C PHE A 423 -23.50 -32.41 -1.96
N SER A 424 -23.52 -33.00 -0.77
CA SER A 424 -24.25 -32.49 0.38
C SER A 424 -23.23 -31.98 1.39
N TYR A 425 -23.27 -30.68 1.67
CA TYR A 425 -22.44 -30.01 2.66
C TYR A 425 -23.14 -28.75 3.18
N GLU A 426 -22.74 -28.29 4.36
CA GLU A 426 -23.12 -26.98 4.88
C GLU A 426 -22.03 -25.96 4.53
N ASP A 427 -22.45 -24.75 4.15
CA ASP A 427 -21.54 -23.66 3.82
C ASP A 427 -20.73 -23.22 5.05
N ASN A 428 -19.43 -23.48 5.00
CA ASN A 428 -18.48 -22.94 5.96
C ASN A 428 -18.01 -21.53 5.56
N ASP A 429 -17.20 -20.90 6.42
CA ASP A 429 -16.73 -19.53 6.18
C ASP A 429 -15.80 -19.41 4.95
N ALA A 430 -15.11 -20.48 4.57
CA ALA A 430 -14.32 -20.52 3.35
C ALA A 430 -15.21 -20.46 2.09
N VAL A 431 -16.33 -21.21 2.07
CA VAL A 431 -17.30 -21.19 0.96
C VAL A 431 -18.00 -19.84 0.86
N LYS A 432 -18.38 -19.24 2.00
CA LYS A 432 -19.00 -17.90 2.04
C LYS A 432 -18.10 -16.82 1.40
N GLN A 433 -16.78 -16.97 1.50
CA GLN A 433 -15.82 -16.04 0.89
C GLN A 433 -15.65 -16.20 -0.62
N VAL A 434 -15.96 -17.37 -1.20
CA VAL A 434 -15.79 -17.62 -2.65
C VAL A 434 -17.12 -17.53 -3.41
N ARG A 435 -18.23 -17.87 -2.77
CA ARG A 435 -19.57 -17.93 -3.39
C ARG A 435 -20.02 -16.63 -4.07
N PRO A 436 -19.72 -15.42 -3.55
CA PRO A 436 -20.07 -14.17 -4.25
C PRO A 436 -19.47 -14.05 -5.67
N LEU A 437 -18.36 -14.75 -5.96
CA LEU A 437 -17.71 -14.71 -7.27
C LEU A 437 -18.29 -15.69 -8.30
N PHE A 438 -19.20 -16.57 -7.89
CA PHE A 438 -19.88 -17.50 -8.79
C PHE A 438 -20.81 -16.78 -9.76
N GLU A 439 -21.35 -15.65 -9.33
CA GLU A 439 -22.19 -14.77 -10.13
C GLU A 439 -21.34 -13.78 -10.95
N PRO A 440 -21.78 -13.42 -12.16
CA PRO A 440 -21.13 -12.38 -12.94
C PRO A 440 -21.09 -11.04 -12.17
N LEU A 441 -19.99 -10.30 -12.29
CA LEU A 441 -19.93 -8.94 -11.77
C LEU A 441 -20.96 -8.05 -12.48
N PRO A 442 -21.66 -7.16 -11.74
CA PRO A 442 -22.56 -6.19 -12.34
C PRO A 442 -21.81 -5.27 -13.31
N PRO A 443 -22.47 -4.72 -14.33
CA PRO A 443 -21.86 -3.76 -15.24
C PRO A 443 -21.39 -2.51 -14.49
N PHE A 444 -20.34 -1.87 -15.01
CA PHE A 444 -19.81 -0.65 -14.42
C PHE A 444 -20.85 0.49 -14.54
N PRO A 445 -21.26 1.15 -13.43
CA PRO A 445 -22.21 2.26 -13.51
C PRO A 445 -21.52 3.48 -14.12
N LEU A 446 -22.04 3.96 -15.26
CA LEU A 446 -21.53 5.12 -15.99
C LEU A 446 -22.15 6.46 -15.54
N TYR A 447 -22.91 6.50 -14.44
CA TYR A 447 -23.65 7.69 -13.99
C TYR A 447 -23.11 8.28 -12.67
N ASP A 448 -23.22 9.62 -12.55
CA ASP A 448 -22.76 10.60 -11.52
C ASP A 448 -22.83 10.24 -10.01
N SER A 449 -23.21 9.02 -9.68
CA SER A 449 -23.37 8.51 -8.32
C SER A 449 -22.07 8.20 -7.55
N PHE A 450 -20.89 8.37 -8.15
CA PHE A 450 -19.65 8.38 -7.38
C PHE A 450 -19.46 9.77 -6.76
N GLU A 451 -20.25 10.09 -5.72
CA GLU A 451 -20.02 11.21 -4.81
C GLU A 451 -18.75 10.94 -4.00
N LEU A 452 -17.60 11.09 -4.66
CA LEU A 452 -16.32 11.15 -3.99
C LEU A 452 -15.98 12.63 -3.84
N SER A 453 -16.35 13.22 -2.70
CA SER A 453 -15.98 14.59 -2.32
C SER A 453 -14.50 14.82 -2.55
N GLU A 454 -14.10 15.90 -3.22
CA GLU A 454 -12.69 16.18 -3.44
C GLU A 454 -12.01 16.61 -2.15
N PRO A 455 -10.93 15.92 -1.73
CA PRO A 455 -10.10 16.40 -0.63
C PRO A 455 -9.43 17.76 -0.95
N LEU A 456 -9.35 18.13 -2.22
CA LEU A 456 -8.60 19.29 -2.72
C LEU A 456 -9.42 20.58 -2.74
N ASP A 457 -10.75 20.52 -2.90
CA ASP A 457 -11.62 21.70 -2.95
C ASP A 457 -11.49 22.55 -1.66
N ASP A 458 -11.41 21.88 -0.51
CA ASP A 458 -11.16 22.49 0.80
C ASP A 458 -9.82 23.25 0.90
N VAL A 459 -8.81 22.84 0.14
CA VAL A 459 -7.44 23.39 0.21
C VAL A 459 -7.32 24.68 -0.59
N PHE A 460 -8.09 24.83 -1.67
CA PHE A 460 -8.13 26.02 -2.52
C PHE A 460 -9.27 26.99 -2.18
N ALA A 461 -10.32 26.54 -1.48
CA ALA A 461 -11.43 27.39 -1.05
C ALA A 461 -11.08 28.35 0.12
N ALA A 462 -9.93 28.20 0.75
CA ALA A 462 -9.49 29.07 1.84
C ALA A 462 -8.89 30.40 1.31
N GLY A 463 -9.76 31.36 0.97
CA GLY A 463 -9.38 32.77 0.91
C GLY A 463 -8.93 33.28 2.28
N PRO A 464 -8.21 34.43 2.36
CA PRO A 464 -7.71 34.96 3.64
C PRO A 464 -8.90 35.23 4.56
N SER A 465 -9.09 34.37 5.56
CA SER A 465 -10.16 34.53 6.53
C SER A 465 -9.85 35.78 7.36
N GLN A 466 -10.45 36.90 6.96
CA GLN A 466 -10.66 38.02 7.86
C GLN A 466 -11.48 37.50 9.03
N ARG A 467 -10.80 37.38 10.18
CA ARG A 467 -11.32 37.47 11.55
C ARG A 467 -12.80 37.06 11.62
N ALA A 468 -13.05 35.77 11.76
CA ALA A 468 -14.41 35.28 12.01
C ALA A 468 -14.97 35.98 13.26
N ALA A 469 -15.97 36.83 13.03
CA ALA A 469 -16.78 37.39 14.09
C ALA A 469 -17.55 36.25 14.74
N ILE A 470 -17.30 36.03 16.03
CA ILE A 470 -18.12 35.17 16.88
C ILE A 470 -19.53 35.76 16.87
N LYS A 471 -20.44 35.12 16.12
CA LYS A 471 -21.88 35.35 16.26
C LYS A 471 -22.49 34.15 16.97
N LYS A 472 -22.93 34.45 18.19
CA LYS A 472 -23.77 33.66 19.07
C LYS A 472 -24.93 33.01 18.30
N THR A 473 -25.18 31.75 18.59
CA THR A 473 -26.52 31.16 18.48
C THR A 473 -26.90 30.69 19.87
N ASP A 474 -28.07 31.16 20.31
CA ASP A 474 -28.59 31.06 21.66
C ASP A 474 -28.78 29.61 22.10
N GLN A 475 -28.18 29.30 23.26
CA GLN A 475 -28.63 28.24 24.15
C GLN A 475 -29.61 28.86 25.15
N THR A 476 -30.80 28.29 25.22
CA THR A 476 -31.72 28.22 26.37
C THR A 476 -31.81 26.71 26.65
N ASP A 477 -31.52 26.14 27.82
CA ASP A 477 -31.63 26.57 29.23
C ASP A 477 -30.52 25.83 30.04
N LEU A 478 -29.72 26.51 30.88
CA LEU A 478 -29.81 26.64 32.36
C LEU A 478 -29.79 25.29 33.10
N ASP A 479 -28.94 24.99 34.10
CA ASP A 479 -28.21 25.78 35.12
C ASP A 479 -27.02 24.92 35.63
N SER A 480 -25.77 25.41 35.68
CA SER A 480 -25.09 26.14 36.79
C SER A 480 -24.84 25.25 38.03
N ASP A 481 -23.60 24.76 38.21
CA ASP A 481 -22.51 25.29 39.08
C ASP A 481 -22.69 24.78 40.53
N ASP A 482 -21.73 24.47 41.38
CA ASP A 482 -20.31 24.78 41.54
C ASP A 482 -19.75 23.67 42.48
N ASP A 483 -18.44 23.48 42.49
CA ASP A 483 -17.74 22.94 43.66
C ASP A 483 -16.74 24.01 44.12
N PRO A 484 -16.73 24.41 45.40
CA PRO A 484 -15.43 24.47 46.06
C PRO A 484 -15.42 24.19 47.58
N ASP A 485 -14.30 23.55 47.96
CA ASP A 485 -13.48 23.67 49.19
C ASP A 485 -14.07 23.56 50.61
N VAL A 486 -13.52 22.53 51.31
CA VAL A 486 -12.91 22.54 52.66
C VAL A 486 -13.37 23.60 53.66
N THR A 487 -13.95 23.18 54.79
CA THR A 487 -13.45 23.47 56.17
C THR A 487 -14.26 22.75 57.25
N ASN A 488 -13.51 22.05 58.12
CA ASN A 488 -13.60 21.86 59.57
C ASN A 488 -14.95 21.70 60.32
N ASP A 489 -14.95 20.62 61.10
CA ASP A 489 -15.20 20.54 62.55
C ASP A 489 -16.48 19.91 63.10
N ASP A 490 -16.22 19.09 64.12
CA ASP A 490 -17.04 18.64 65.24
C ASP A 490 -18.19 17.62 65.06
N GLY A 491 -17.99 16.46 65.72
CA GLY A 491 -18.87 16.11 66.83
C GLY A 491 -19.68 14.81 66.73
N ASP A 492 -19.11 13.75 67.34
CA ASP A 492 -19.75 12.76 68.20
C ASP A 492 -20.81 11.73 67.70
N ASN A 493 -20.34 10.48 67.82
CA ASN A 493 -20.93 9.34 68.57
C ASN A 493 -22.07 8.48 68.02
N ASP A 494 -21.69 7.21 67.96
CA ASP A 494 -22.34 6.00 68.45
C ASP A 494 -23.39 5.23 67.62
N ASP A 495 -22.96 3.98 67.36
CA ASP A 495 -23.66 2.73 67.61
C ASP A 495 -24.67 2.16 66.61
N SER A 496 -24.19 1.04 66.05
CA SER A 496 -24.85 -0.28 66.05
C SER A 496 -25.72 -0.71 64.85
N CYS A 497 -25.15 -1.73 64.18
CA CYS A 497 -25.72 -2.99 63.68
C CYS A 497 -26.96 -3.03 62.76
N GLY A 498 -26.80 -3.76 61.64
CA GLY A 498 -27.91 -4.32 60.87
C GLY A 498 -27.55 -4.67 59.42
N ASP A 499 -27.24 -5.95 59.19
CA ASP A 499 -26.98 -6.60 57.89
C ASP A 499 -28.06 -6.35 56.81
N SER A 500 -27.63 -6.16 55.55
CA SER A 500 -28.11 -6.95 54.40
C SER A 500 -27.35 -6.63 53.10
N ASP A 501 -26.44 -7.53 52.76
CA ASP A 501 -26.36 -8.24 51.47
C ASP A 501 -26.11 -7.45 50.15
N PHE A 502 -24.83 -7.35 49.75
CA PHE A 502 -24.46 -7.29 48.33
C PHE A 502 -23.08 -7.94 48.11
N SER A 503 -23.06 -9.27 47.96
CA SER A 503 -21.85 -10.04 47.75
C SER A 503 -21.25 -9.84 46.36
N ALA A 504 -19.96 -9.52 46.34
CA ALA A 504 -19.08 -9.49 45.18
C ALA A 504 -19.04 -10.83 44.41
N PHE A 505 -18.93 -10.72 43.09
CA PHE A 505 -18.76 -11.82 42.14
C PHE A 505 -17.55 -12.72 42.52
N LYS A 506 -17.84 -13.99 42.81
CA LYS A 506 -16.85 -15.06 43.00
C LYS A 506 -16.53 -15.75 41.66
N PRO A 507 -15.24 -15.95 41.30
CA PRO A 507 -14.85 -16.87 40.23
C PRO A 507 -15.08 -18.35 40.62
N LEU A 508 -15.29 -19.19 39.60
CA LEU A 508 -15.57 -20.64 39.68
C LEU A 508 -14.48 -21.45 40.42
N PRO A 509 -14.84 -22.62 41.01
CA PRO A 509 -13.97 -23.38 41.91
C PRO A 509 -12.89 -24.20 41.19
N SER A 510 -11.75 -24.34 41.88
CA SER A 510 -10.60 -25.16 41.49
C SER A 510 -10.83 -26.65 41.78
N VAL A 511 -10.39 -27.53 40.88
CA VAL A 511 -10.33 -28.99 41.10
C VAL A 511 -9.21 -29.32 42.11
N PRO A 512 -9.44 -30.16 43.14
CA PRO A 512 -8.45 -30.49 44.16
C PRO A 512 -7.62 -31.74 43.80
N GLY A 513 -6.29 -31.67 44.01
CA GLY A 513 -5.39 -32.83 43.96
C GLY A 513 -3.89 -32.50 43.85
N GLU A 514 -3.29 -32.05 44.97
CA GLU A 514 -1.89 -32.17 45.46
C GLU A 514 -0.63 -32.20 44.52
N PRO A 515 0.59 -31.95 45.04
CA PRO A 515 1.05 -30.95 46.00
C PRO A 515 2.25 -30.14 45.46
N SER A 516 2.48 -29.02 46.14
CA SER A 516 3.49 -27.99 45.94
C SER A 516 4.94 -28.50 45.81
N ARG A 517 5.66 -28.01 44.79
CA ARG A 517 7.09 -27.68 44.92
C ARG A 517 7.31 -26.26 44.40
N PRO A 518 7.86 -25.34 45.21
CA PRO A 518 8.24 -24.02 44.74
C PRO A 518 9.58 -24.15 44.04
N MET A 519 9.64 -23.89 42.73
CA MET A 519 10.92 -23.67 42.08
C MET A 519 10.82 -22.48 41.14
N ALA A 520 11.40 -21.39 41.64
CA ALA A 520 12.00 -20.27 40.92
C ALA A 520 11.21 -19.74 39.72
N ARG A 521 10.55 -18.60 39.95
CA ARG A 521 10.33 -17.56 38.94
C ARG A 521 11.65 -17.31 38.18
N SER A 522 11.85 -17.96 37.05
CA SER A 522 12.57 -17.34 35.94
C SER A 522 11.55 -16.51 35.19
N LEU A 523 11.83 -15.22 35.01
CA LEU A 523 11.03 -14.25 34.25
C LEU A 523 10.29 -14.92 33.08
N GLY A 524 8.99 -15.17 33.25
CA GLY A 524 8.19 -16.01 32.38
C GLY A 524 7.08 -15.21 31.75
N TRP A 525 6.93 -15.40 30.45
CA TRP A 525 5.83 -14.90 29.63
C TRP A 525 4.45 -15.18 30.25
N PRO A 526 3.44 -14.30 30.03
CA PRO A 526 2.14 -14.36 30.70
C PRO A 526 1.21 -15.48 30.20
N PHE A 527 1.67 -16.36 29.31
CA PHE A 527 0.86 -17.46 28.77
C PHE A 527 0.84 -18.63 29.77
N ALA A 528 -0.36 -19.01 30.24
CA ALA A 528 -0.56 -20.01 31.29
C ALA A 528 -0.31 -21.46 30.82
N THR A 529 -0.25 -21.68 29.51
CA THR A 529 0.02 -22.98 28.89
C THR A 529 1.47 -23.44 29.12
N ARG A 530 1.62 -24.74 29.37
CA ARG A 530 2.90 -25.37 29.71
C ARG A 530 3.89 -25.24 28.54
N LYS A 531 5.04 -24.63 28.80
CA LYS A 531 6.20 -24.55 27.89
C LYS A 531 6.46 -25.88 27.14
N PRO A 532 6.59 -25.85 25.79
CA PRO A 532 6.83 -27.04 24.98
C PRO A 532 8.15 -27.71 25.36
N ARG A 533 8.17 -29.05 25.39
CA ARG A 533 9.34 -29.84 25.83
C ARG A 533 10.09 -30.48 24.69
N TYR A 534 9.40 -30.73 23.58
CA TYR A 534 9.95 -31.38 22.40
C TYR A 534 9.78 -30.49 21.17
N LEU A 535 10.76 -30.51 20.27
CA LEU A 535 10.68 -29.68 19.06
C LEU A 535 9.47 -30.02 18.19
N ARG A 536 9.04 -31.29 18.15
CA ARG A 536 7.85 -31.70 17.39
C ARG A 536 6.55 -31.14 17.96
N GLU A 537 6.40 -31.21 19.29
CA GLU A 537 5.29 -30.59 20.03
C GLU A 537 5.25 -29.07 19.79
N CYS A 538 6.41 -28.42 19.78
CA CYS A 538 6.50 -27.00 19.45
C CYS A 538 6.09 -26.71 18.00
N LEU A 539 6.48 -27.56 17.05
CA LEU A 539 6.09 -27.41 15.65
C LEU A 539 4.59 -27.61 15.43
N ASP A 540 3.99 -28.57 16.12
CA ASP A 540 2.56 -28.85 16.06
C ASP A 540 1.77 -27.67 16.67
N GLY A 541 2.24 -27.09 17.79
CA GLY A 541 1.64 -25.89 18.37
C GLY A 541 1.77 -24.64 17.50
N LEU A 542 2.89 -24.48 16.77
CA LEU A 542 3.07 -23.39 15.80
C LEU A 542 2.19 -23.54 14.55
N THR A 543 1.67 -24.74 14.26
CA THR A 543 0.75 -24.98 13.13
C THR A 543 -0.71 -25.09 13.56
N ALA A 544 -1.00 -24.99 14.86
CA ALA A 544 -2.35 -24.98 15.38
C ALA A 544 -3.12 -23.74 14.87
N SER A 545 -4.31 -23.96 14.33
CA SER A 545 -5.13 -22.93 13.66
C SER A 545 -6.51 -22.75 14.30
N ARG A 546 -6.74 -23.33 15.48
CA ARG A 546 -8.01 -23.22 16.22
C ARG A 546 -7.87 -22.15 17.29
N ASP A 547 -8.93 -21.37 17.52
CA ASP A 547 -8.90 -20.29 18.52
C ASP A 547 -8.64 -20.80 19.95
N GLU A 548 -9.07 -22.03 20.25
CA GLU A 548 -8.83 -22.72 21.52
C GLU A 548 -7.35 -23.02 21.77
N ASP A 549 -6.54 -23.09 20.70
CA ASP A 549 -5.11 -23.42 20.74
C ASP A 549 -4.21 -22.16 20.70
N ASN A 550 -4.79 -20.96 20.72
CA ASN A 550 -4.04 -19.69 20.62
C ASN A 550 -2.99 -19.54 21.72
N GLU A 551 -3.32 -19.92 22.97
CA GLU A 551 -2.36 -19.87 24.08
C GLU A 551 -1.21 -20.87 23.88
N VAL A 552 -1.47 -22.03 23.26
CA VAL A 552 -0.44 -23.04 22.97
C VAL A 552 0.49 -22.52 21.88
N SER A 553 -0.06 -21.95 20.81
CA SER A 553 0.70 -21.35 19.71
C SER A 553 1.61 -20.22 20.21
N LEU A 554 1.08 -19.32 21.05
CA LEU A 554 1.85 -18.22 21.65
C LEU A 554 2.98 -18.73 22.55
N ALA A 555 2.74 -19.77 23.37
CA ALA A 555 3.79 -20.41 24.16
C ALA A 555 4.87 -21.07 23.29
N CYS A 556 4.50 -21.62 22.13
CA CYS A 556 5.44 -22.18 21.17
C CYS A 556 6.31 -21.09 20.52
N PHE A 557 5.74 -19.95 20.12
CA PHE A 557 6.53 -18.83 19.61
C PHE A 557 7.50 -18.27 20.66
N ALA A 558 7.05 -18.13 21.91
CA ALA A 558 7.86 -17.57 23.00
C ALA A 558 9.04 -18.46 23.40
N HIS A 559 8.92 -19.79 23.29
CA HIS A 559 9.93 -20.74 23.75
C HIS A 559 10.69 -21.47 22.64
N ALA A 560 10.40 -21.21 21.37
CA ALA A 560 11.04 -21.85 20.23
C ALA A 560 12.57 -21.73 20.26
N GLU A 561 13.10 -20.52 20.50
CA GLU A 561 14.55 -20.27 20.56
C GLU A 561 15.25 -21.17 21.58
N GLU A 562 14.77 -21.17 22.82
CA GLU A 562 15.35 -21.96 23.91
C GLU A 562 15.32 -23.45 23.58
N LEU A 563 14.22 -23.90 22.98
CA LEU A 563 14.03 -25.30 22.63
C LEU A 563 14.98 -25.76 21.51
N ILE A 564 15.23 -24.90 20.53
CA ILE A 564 16.21 -25.14 19.44
C ILE A 564 17.62 -25.29 20.02
N TYR A 565 18.03 -24.37 20.91
CA TYR A 565 19.34 -24.46 21.56
C TYR A 565 19.48 -25.65 22.50
N LYS A 566 18.37 -26.08 23.12
CA LYS A 566 18.36 -27.23 24.03
C LYS A 566 18.50 -28.57 23.31
N HIS A 567 17.96 -28.68 22.10
CA HIS A 567 17.86 -29.94 21.36
C HIS A 567 18.68 -29.96 20.07
N LYS A 568 19.91 -29.42 20.09
CA LYS A 568 20.75 -29.21 18.89
C LYS A 568 20.85 -30.40 17.94
N ASN A 569 20.95 -31.62 18.46
CA ASN A 569 21.11 -32.84 17.66
C ASN A 569 19.82 -33.26 16.93
N ALA A 570 18.64 -32.87 17.42
CA ALA A 570 17.35 -33.22 16.84
C ALA A 570 16.82 -32.12 15.88
N VAL A 571 17.41 -30.93 15.91
CA VAL A 571 17.04 -29.81 15.02
C VAL A 571 17.29 -30.16 13.56
N ASP A 572 18.38 -30.89 13.25
CA ASP A 572 18.75 -31.22 11.87
C ASP A 572 17.64 -31.97 11.09
N GLU A 573 16.80 -32.76 11.73
CA GLU A 573 15.74 -33.53 11.05
C GLU A 573 14.54 -32.67 10.67
N ILE A 574 14.29 -31.59 11.40
CA ILE A 574 13.06 -30.78 11.30
C ILE A 574 13.36 -29.31 10.99
N SER A 575 14.62 -28.91 10.85
CA SER A 575 15.04 -27.51 10.76
C SER A 575 14.35 -26.75 9.62
N LEU A 576 14.16 -27.43 8.48
CA LEU A 576 13.52 -26.85 7.30
C LEU A 576 12.03 -26.61 7.55
N ASN A 577 11.31 -27.61 8.05
CA ASN A 577 9.90 -27.47 8.39
C ASN A 577 9.70 -26.41 9.49
N PHE A 578 10.58 -26.39 10.49
CA PHE A 578 10.51 -25.42 11.59
C PHE A 578 10.77 -23.98 11.12
N ALA A 579 11.72 -23.78 10.21
CA ALA A 579 11.98 -22.49 9.60
C ALA A 579 10.81 -22.04 8.70
N GLU A 580 10.27 -22.94 7.87
CA GLU A 580 9.10 -22.65 7.03
C GLU A 580 7.88 -22.28 7.87
N THR A 581 7.57 -23.04 8.92
CA THR A 581 6.47 -22.72 9.83
C THR A 581 6.66 -21.36 10.50
N LEU A 582 7.85 -21.07 11.05
CA LEU A 582 8.14 -19.75 11.62
C LEU A 582 8.08 -18.62 10.57
N LEU A 583 8.38 -18.88 9.30
CA LEU A 583 8.31 -17.87 8.25
C LEU A 583 6.90 -17.65 7.71
N HIS A 584 6.05 -18.68 7.68
CA HIS A 584 4.73 -18.63 7.04
C HIS A 584 3.57 -18.48 8.01
N THR A 585 3.69 -18.94 9.26
CA THR A 585 2.67 -18.74 10.29
C THR A 585 2.82 -17.36 10.93
N GLU A 586 1.71 -16.63 11.08
CA GLU A 586 1.63 -15.43 11.90
C GLU A 586 1.19 -15.79 13.32
N PRO A 587 1.79 -15.19 14.37
CA PRO A 587 1.36 -15.44 15.74
C PRO A 587 -0.08 -14.95 15.94
N PRO A 588 -0.90 -15.65 16.76
CA PRO A 588 -2.24 -15.19 17.11
C PRO A 588 -2.23 -13.77 17.70
N PRO A 589 -3.32 -12.99 17.52
CA PRO A 589 -3.43 -11.66 18.10
C PRO A 589 -3.27 -11.71 19.63
N CYS A 590 -2.31 -10.95 20.18
CA CYS A 590 -2.09 -10.86 21.61
C CYS A 590 -1.56 -9.47 22.03
N PRO A 591 -1.68 -9.09 23.32
CA PRO A 591 -1.18 -7.80 23.82
C PRO A 591 0.34 -7.61 23.71
N TYR A 592 1.08 -8.69 23.48
CA TYR A 592 2.57 -8.75 23.48
C TYR A 592 3.13 -9.07 22.08
N SER A 593 2.49 -8.54 21.04
CA SER A 593 2.79 -8.87 19.64
C SER A 593 4.24 -8.55 19.25
N ALA A 594 4.81 -7.46 19.78
CA ALA A 594 6.18 -7.04 19.50
C ALA A 594 7.20 -8.04 20.05
N GLU A 595 7.02 -8.48 21.29
CA GLU A 595 7.91 -9.42 21.96
C GLU A 595 7.79 -10.82 21.34
N VAL A 596 6.59 -11.22 20.89
CA VAL A 596 6.36 -12.53 20.25
C VAL A 596 7.05 -12.56 18.89
N ASN A 597 6.98 -11.45 18.14
CA ASN A 597 7.73 -11.29 16.90
C ASN A 597 9.25 -11.27 17.14
N ALA A 598 9.73 -10.68 18.24
CA ALA A 598 11.14 -10.75 18.62
C ALA A 598 11.56 -12.19 18.93
N SER A 599 10.74 -12.96 19.66
CA SER A 599 11.00 -14.37 19.97
C SER A 599 11.02 -15.24 18.71
N ARG A 600 10.11 -14.97 17.77
CA ARG A 600 10.06 -15.59 16.45
C ARG A 600 11.31 -15.30 15.63
N HIS A 601 11.79 -14.05 15.64
CA HIS A 601 13.04 -13.66 15.00
C HIS A 601 14.24 -14.41 15.61
N ASN A 602 14.35 -14.42 16.94
CA ASN A 602 15.44 -15.09 17.64
C ASN A 602 15.43 -16.61 17.38
N ALA A 603 14.26 -17.22 17.28
CA ALA A 603 14.13 -18.63 16.92
C ALA A 603 14.66 -18.93 15.50
N LEU A 604 14.38 -18.05 14.52
CA LEU A 604 14.94 -18.17 13.17
C LEU A 604 16.46 -18.02 13.16
N VAL A 605 17.01 -17.10 13.96
CA VAL A 605 18.46 -16.95 14.14
C VAL A 605 19.05 -18.21 14.78
N ALA A 606 18.42 -18.74 15.84
CA ALA A 606 18.86 -19.97 16.50
C ALA A 606 18.89 -21.16 15.54
N LEU A 607 17.90 -21.29 14.65
CA LEU A 607 17.91 -22.31 13.59
C LEU A 607 19.08 -22.12 12.63
N ALA A 608 19.36 -20.89 12.19
CA ALA A 608 20.48 -20.60 11.30
C ALA A 608 21.83 -20.92 11.95
N VAL A 609 21.97 -20.71 13.25
CA VAL A 609 23.18 -21.01 14.03
C VAL A 609 23.36 -22.51 14.25
N VAL A 610 22.28 -23.24 14.59
CA VAL A 610 22.33 -24.65 14.97
C VAL A 610 22.37 -25.58 13.75
N ALA A 611 21.64 -25.26 12.67
CA ALA A 611 21.52 -26.11 11.47
C ALA A 611 21.84 -25.35 10.16
N PRO A 612 23.07 -24.80 9.99
CA PRO A 612 23.40 -23.93 8.87
C PRO A 612 23.33 -24.61 7.50
N LYS A 613 23.73 -25.89 7.40
CA LYS A 613 23.84 -26.61 6.11
C LYS A 613 22.49 -26.84 5.41
N LYS A 614 21.40 -27.01 6.17
CA LYS A 614 20.04 -27.19 5.62
C LYS A 614 19.30 -25.85 5.45
N ASN A 615 19.61 -24.86 6.29
CA ASN A 615 18.96 -23.54 6.25
C ASN A 615 19.56 -22.60 5.20
N CYS A 616 20.78 -22.85 4.70
CA CYS A 616 21.30 -22.21 3.48
C CYS A 616 20.49 -22.57 2.22
N ALA A 617 19.66 -23.62 2.26
CA ALA A 617 18.73 -23.98 1.18
C ALA A 617 17.37 -23.29 1.27
N LEU A 618 17.11 -22.47 2.30
CA LEU A 618 16.01 -21.50 2.25
C LEU A 618 16.34 -20.54 1.11
N PRO A 619 15.60 -20.56 -0.01
CA PRO A 619 15.96 -19.72 -1.13
C PRO A 619 15.86 -18.27 -0.65
N TYR A 620 16.85 -17.47 -1.07
CA TYR A 620 16.89 -16.01 -1.03
C TYR A 620 15.55 -15.31 -1.36
N HIS A 621 14.57 -16.05 -1.91
CA HIS A 621 13.22 -15.64 -2.28
C HIS A 621 12.19 -15.53 -1.12
N SER A 622 12.35 -16.27 -0.02
CA SER A 622 11.42 -16.25 1.14
C SER A 622 11.74 -15.15 2.16
N VAL A 623 13.04 -14.92 2.42
CA VAL A 623 13.49 -13.92 3.41
C VAL A 623 13.30 -12.49 2.88
N TYR A 624 13.52 -12.26 1.59
CA TYR A 624 13.41 -10.93 0.97
C TYR A 624 11.96 -10.41 0.88
N THR A 625 10.97 -11.30 0.87
CA THR A 625 9.55 -10.93 0.72
C THR A 625 8.89 -10.58 2.06
N LYS A 626 9.39 -11.05 3.20
CA LYS A 626 8.79 -10.77 4.52
C LYS A 626 9.49 -9.61 5.27
N TRP A 627 10.80 -9.42 5.10
CA TRP A 627 11.54 -8.34 5.78
C TRP A 627 11.25 -6.93 5.25
N VAL A 628 10.95 -6.79 3.96
CA VAL A 628 10.58 -5.48 3.38
C VAL A 628 9.12 -5.10 3.72
N GLY A 629 8.31 -6.05 4.22
CA GLY A 629 6.91 -5.81 4.61
C GLY A 629 6.70 -5.45 6.08
N SER A 630 7.72 -5.55 6.94
CA SER A 630 7.61 -5.23 8.38
C SER A 630 7.98 -3.80 8.74
N GLU A 631 8.51 -2.99 7.82
CA GLU A 631 8.75 -1.55 8.02
C GLU A 631 7.51 -0.69 7.71
N SER A 632 6.38 -1.28 7.32
CA SER A 632 5.12 -0.56 7.05
C SER A 632 4.14 -0.49 8.23
N THR A 633 4.59 -0.81 9.45
CA THR A 633 3.85 -0.52 10.69
C THR A 633 4.80 0.02 11.74
N LEU A 634 5.15 1.29 11.59
CA LEU A 634 5.45 2.25 12.65
C LEU A 634 5.13 3.66 12.14
#